data_AF-A0A1F7I718-F1
#
_entry.id   AF-A0A1F7I718-F1
#
_cell.length_a   1.000
_cell.length_b   1.000
_cell.length_c   1.000
_cell.angle_alpha   90.00
_cell.angle_beta   90.00
_cell.angle_gamma   90.00
#
_symmetry.space_group_name_H-M   'P 1'
#
loop_
_entity.id
_entity.type
_entity.pdbx_description
1 polymer ?
#
loop_
_entity_poly.entity_id
_entity_poly.type
_entity_poly.pdbx_seq_one_letter_code
_entity_poly.pdbx_strand_id
1 'polypeptide(L)'
;MFIDMKKGQSLVELLVAIGLTSILLPALITGLINSREGKPQLAQRVKAVSLMRETQEAVRSMRNRDWSNIAVNGTYHPLIWNNMWASESGLITLDGFTRSYTVSSVNRNAAGALVPTPTGTLDPSTKKIDVIISWTQPYTSSIDSTIYLTRWRDNLPYEETTEDQFNAGTKTGTVVRSSAPQPIPTPGDGEIILGSGGHSDWCNASLNENTQELPKNGVGKAISAIPGVSDGLPNQAAAVTGENSSGVSFANVLIGDDPPSPSIEATFDGYKTNGVFTEQDYAYITTDSNGKQGVIINLNSISGGKYLAAGYLDLGSASANGVSIFVLNDKAYLTGTNGKLYKFTLPIDRSGTFLPDSNVVLPGVGNKIIVKDNYAYIAINNTSTQIQIVDISSMTLKGTINVGNSRNGIDVTVNDTATRAYLATAVNIDSNQKEFFAINISNKDSLTSVGNFDTGAMDPKGTALIPGSLAVLVGHGGIEYQVVRLDNDNLQACGSGVDANININGVASVKEADNDAYSYIISDSDPEFRIVEGGPGGGYSNQGIFESQTFNPGYQTADNRFEANFSQPSGSTIQFQVALANQVAGSCPGTYTFVGQDGTSSTWFPLTPTPGLTSYSTPFPFGTYGANYSNPGQCFRYKVNMSTTDTNQTPVLYDFTINYSP
;
A
#
# COMPACT_ATOMS: atom_id res chain seq x y z
N MET A 1 109.77 -25.83 38.80
CA MET A 1 110.22 -26.95 37.95
C MET A 1 110.50 -26.36 36.58
N PHE A 2 111.77 -26.05 36.33
CA PHE A 2 112.24 -25.52 35.05
C PHE A 2 112.26 -26.68 34.03
N ILE A 3 111.57 -26.52 32.91
CA ILE A 3 111.69 -27.41 31.77
C ILE A 3 112.85 -26.89 30.92
N ASP A 4 113.81 -27.76 30.61
CA ASP A 4 114.92 -27.51 29.69
C ASP A 4 114.40 -26.97 28.35
N MET A 5 114.65 -25.70 28.05
CA MET A 5 114.28 -25.09 26.78
C MET A 5 115.26 -25.51 25.67
N LYS A 6 114.82 -26.41 24.79
CA LYS A 6 115.57 -26.72 23.56
C LYS A 6 115.53 -25.54 22.59
N LYS A 7 116.68 -25.20 21.97
CA LYS A 7 116.78 -24.12 20.97
C LYS A 7 115.74 -24.34 19.86
N GLY A 8 114.73 -23.46 19.79
CA GLY A 8 113.58 -23.55 18.88
C GLY A 8 112.22 -23.55 19.58
N GLN A 9 112.13 -23.98 20.85
CA GLN A 9 110.87 -24.03 21.60
C GLN A 9 110.23 -22.65 21.81
N SER A 10 111.03 -21.63 22.14
CA SER A 10 110.54 -20.25 22.31
C SER A 10 109.92 -19.67 21.02
N LEU A 11 110.41 -20.07 19.84
CA LEU A 11 109.86 -19.64 18.56
C LEU A 11 108.49 -20.29 18.29
N VAL A 12 108.36 -21.60 18.59
CA VAL A 12 107.10 -22.33 18.45
C VAL A 12 106.06 -21.82 19.44
N GLU A 13 106.45 -21.55 20.68
CA GLU A 13 105.58 -21.04 21.74
C GLU A 13 105.09 -19.62 21.43
N LEU A 14 105.96 -18.77 20.86
CA LEU A 14 105.58 -17.46 20.34
C LEU A 14 104.62 -17.56 19.13
N LEU A 15 104.86 -18.48 18.19
CA LEU A 15 103.98 -18.71 17.04
C LEU A 15 102.61 -19.23 17.46
N VAL A 16 102.55 -20.15 18.42
CA VAL A 16 101.30 -20.67 18.99
C VAL A 16 100.58 -19.57 19.77
N ALA A 17 101.30 -18.74 20.54
CA ALA A 17 100.71 -17.59 21.23
C ALA A 17 100.14 -16.55 20.25
N ILE A 18 100.90 -16.14 19.23
CA ILE A 18 100.42 -15.21 18.19
C ILE A 18 99.23 -15.82 17.44
N GLY A 19 99.29 -17.11 17.10
CA GLY A 19 98.20 -17.84 16.46
C GLY A 19 96.91 -17.83 17.29
N LEU A 20 96.98 -18.28 18.55
CA LEU A 20 95.86 -18.27 19.49
C LEU A 20 95.33 -16.85 19.75
N THR A 21 96.22 -15.88 19.96
CA THR A 21 95.86 -14.48 20.19
C THR A 21 95.19 -13.87 18.97
N SER A 22 95.64 -14.19 17.74
CA SER A 22 95.01 -13.73 16.50
C SER A 22 93.61 -14.30 16.28
N ILE A 23 93.32 -15.48 16.82
CA ILE A 23 91.98 -16.10 16.76
C ILE A 23 91.09 -15.55 17.89
N LEU A 24 91.61 -15.38 19.11
CA LEU A 24 90.83 -15.02 20.29
C LEU A 24 90.55 -13.52 20.42
N LEU A 25 91.51 -12.64 20.09
CA LEU A 25 91.34 -11.19 20.24
C LEU A 25 90.18 -10.63 19.42
N PRO A 26 90.00 -10.97 18.12
CA PRO A 26 88.86 -10.46 17.35
C PRO A 26 87.52 -10.85 17.96
N ALA A 27 87.38 -12.07 18.47
CA ALA A 27 86.16 -12.55 19.11
C ALA A 27 85.88 -11.81 20.43
N LEU A 28 86.91 -11.58 21.26
CA LEU A 28 86.79 -10.84 22.52
C LEU A 28 86.46 -9.36 22.30
N ILE A 29 87.11 -8.71 21.33
CA ILE A 29 86.85 -7.30 20.97
C ILE A 29 85.43 -7.16 20.44
N THR A 30 85.00 -8.06 19.55
CA THR A 30 83.63 -8.06 19.02
C THR A 30 82.59 -8.30 20.13
N GLY A 31 82.87 -9.24 21.05
CA GLY A 31 82.02 -9.49 22.21
C GLY A 31 81.90 -8.30 23.15
N LEU A 32 83.01 -7.59 23.40
CA LEU A 32 83.02 -6.38 24.23
C LEU A 32 82.27 -5.22 23.58
N ILE A 33 82.44 -5.01 22.26
CA ILE A 33 81.71 -3.98 21.50
C ILE A 33 80.20 -4.28 21.53
N ASN A 34 79.81 -5.52 21.23
CA ASN A 34 78.40 -5.92 21.25
C ASN A 34 77.79 -5.80 22.66
N SER A 35 78.56 -6.10 23.71
CA SER A 35 78.13 -5.94 25.10
C SER A 35 77.91 -4.47 25.47
N ARG A 36 78.82 -3.58 25.06
CA ARG A 36 78.72 -2.13 25.31
C ARG A 36 77.52 -1.51 24.59
N GLU A 37 77.31 -1.85 23.32
CA GLU A 37 76.22 -1.31 22.51
C GLU A 37 74.85 -1.96 22.81
N GLY A 38 74.84 -3.11 23.49
CA GLY A 38 73.60 -3.83 23.82
C GLY A 38 72.63 -3.06 24.73
N LYS A 39 73.15 -2.35 25.76
CA LYS A 39 72.31 -1.56 26.67
C LYS A 39 71.72 -0.30 26.00
N PRO A 40 72.50 0.52 25.27
CA PRO A 40 71.97 1.59 24.42
C PRO A 40 70.95 1.09 23.41
N GLN A 41 71.23 -0.02 22.71
CA GLN A 41 70.31 -0.60 21.75
C GLN A 41 68.98 -1.05 22.39
N LEU A 42 69.04 -1.66 23.58
CA LEU A 42 67.82 -2.02 24.32
C LEU A 42 67.01 -0.78 24.71
N ALA A 43 67.68 0.29 25.18
CA ALA A 43 67.01 1.55 25.50
C ALA A 43 66.32 2.17 24.27
N GLN A 44 66.99 2.18 23.10
CA GLN A 44 66.39 2.62 21.85
C GLN A 44 65.18 1.78 21.46
N ARG A 45 65.27 0.44 21.60
CA ARG A 45 64.16 -0.46 21.28
C ARG A 45 62.95 -0.27 22.19
N VAL A 46 63.15 -0.05 23.49
CA VAL A 46 62.04 0.24 24.43
C VAL A 46 61.36 1.55 24.07
N LYS A 47 62.13 2.60 23.74
CA LYS A 47 61.57 3.88 23.29
C LYS A 47 60.84 3.74 21.96
N ALA A 48 61.39 2.99 21.00
CA ALA A 48 60.75 2.70 19.72
C ALA A 48 59.40 1.99 19.93
N VAL A 49 59.32 1.00 20.83
CA VAL A 49 58.06 0.31 21.17
C VAL A 49 57.04 1.27 21.78
N SER A 50 57.47 2.20 22.62
CA SER A 50 56.57 3.26 23.14
C SER A 50 56.03 4.15 22.02
N LEU A 51 56.88 4.61 21.11
CA LEU A 51 56.49 5.44 19.95
C LEU A 51 55.60 4.68 18.97
N MET A 52 55.85 3.38 18.80
CA MET A 52 55.01 2.47 18.03
C MET A 52 53.60 2.40 18.62
N ARG A 53 53.48 2.16 19.93
CA ARG A 53 52.17 2.13 20.62
C ARG A 53 51.46 3.48 20.56
N GLU A 54 52.18 4.57 20.78
CA GLU A 54 51.64 5.94 20.65
C GLU A 54 51.09 6.18 19.24
N THR A 55 51.83 5.75 18.20
CA THR A 55 51.38 5.88 16.81
C THR A 55 50.14 5.02 16.55
N GLN A 56 50.08 3.78 17.05
CA GLN A 56 48.89 2.94 16.94
C GLN A 56 47.67 3.56 17.61
N GLU A 57 47.82 4.09 18.83
CA GLU A 57 46.73 4.76 19.54
C GLU A 57 46.33 6.09 18.89
N ALA A 58 47.29 6.84 18.34
CA ALA A 58 47.01 8.05 17.57
C ALA A 58 46.13 7.74 16.35
N VAL A 59 46.50 6.73 15.56
CA VAL A 59 45.69 6.30 14.40
C VAL A 59 44.33 5.75 14.83
N ARG A 60 44.26 4.99 15.93
CA ARG A 60 42.97 4.55 16.50
C ARG A 60 42.10 5.72 16.94
N SER A 61 42.68 6.74 17.58
CA SER A 61 41.99 7.95 18.03
C SER A 61 41.44 8.75 16.84
N MET A 62 42.23 8.93 15.77
CA MET A 62 41.78 9.58 14.54
C MET A 62 40.62 8.82 13.90
N ARG A 63 40.73 7.49 13.78
CA ARG A 63 39.68 6.62 13.24
C ARG A 63 38.41 6.63 14.10
N ASN A 64 38.53 6.72 15.42
CA ASN A 64 37.38 6.82 16.34
C ASN A 64 36.66 8.17 16.26
N ARG A 65 37.33 9.22 15.77
CA ARG A 65 36.74 10.53 15.57
C ARG A 65 35.93 10.59 14.28
N ASP A 66 36.51 10.11 13.18
CA ASP A 66 35.86 9.99 11.87
C ASP A 66 36.74 9.10 10.97
N TRP A 67 36.12 8.17 10.24
CA TRP A 67 36.80 7.28 9.28
C TRP A 67 37.55 8.06 8.19
N SER A 68 37.05 9.23 7.78
CA SER A 68 37.67 10.09 6.76
C SER A 68 39.14 10.42 7.08
N ASN A 69 39.51 10.49 8.37
CA ASN A 69 40.87 10.76 8.83
C ASN A 69 41.88 9.66 8.44
N ILE A 70 41.41 8.44 8.13
CA ILE A 70 42.26 7.30 7.74
C ILE A 70 41.81 6.63 6.43
N ALA A 71 40.87 7.23 5.70
CA ALA A 71 40.29 6.62 4.50
C ALA A 71 41.24 6.63 3.29
N VAL A 72 42.15 7.60 3.24
CA VAL A 72 43.06 7.81 2.11
C VAL A 72 44.31 6.94 2.27
N ASN A 73 44.65 6.19 1.22
CA ASN A 73 45.89 5.40 1.21
C ASN A 73 47.09 6.33 1.09
N GLY A 74 48.17 6.03 1.81
CA GLY A 74 49.38 6.83 1.79
C GLY A 74 50.26 6.57 3.01
N THR A 75 51.44 7.15 3.01
CA THR A 75 52.35 7.14 4.16
C THR A 75 52.24 8.46 4.90
N TYR A 76 52.05 8.38 6.20
CA TYR A 76 51.81 9.53 7.08
C TYR A 76 52.60 9.37 8.38
N HIS A 77 52.62 10.43 9.18
CA HIS A 77 53.06 10.37 10.57
C HIS A 77 52.07 11.12 11.47
N PRO A 78 51.91 10.70 12.73
CA PRO A 78 51.01 11.37 13.66
C PRO A 78 51.64 12.67 14.18
N LEU A 79 50.81 13.67 14.42
CA LEU A 79 51.15 14.89 15.13
C LEU A 79 49.97 15.37 15.98
N ILE A 80 50.21 16.30 16.89
CA ILE A 80 49.15 16.95 17.67
C ILE A 80 48.87 18.31 17.05
N TRP A 81 47.63 18.54 16.63
CA TRP A 81 47.13 19.80 16.11
C TRP A 81 45.83 20.16 16.84
N ASN A 82 45.71 21.40 17.33
CA ASN A 82 44.54 21.85 18.12
C ASN A 82 44.15 20.88 19.24
N ASN A 83 45.14 20.40 20.00
CA ASN A 83 44.95 19.46 21.12
C ASN A 83 44.36 18.09 20.72
N MET A 84 44.48 17.70 19.45
CA MET A 84 43.98 16.43 18.91
C MET A 84 45.02 15.75 18.03
N TRP A 85 44.95 14.42 17.92
CA TRP A 85 45.75 13.66 16.95
C TRP A 85 45.32 13.98 15.51
N ALA A 86 46.30 14.28 14.66
CA ALA A 86 46.16 14.50 13.23
C ALA A 86 47.30 13.81 12.45
N SER A 87 47.12 13.70 11.14
CA SER A 87 48.03 13.03 10.22
C SER A 87 48.67 14.03 9.27
N GLU A 88 49.96 13.90 9.04
CA GLU A 88 50.65 14.65 7.99
C GLU A 88 51.40 13.69 7.06
N SER A 89 51.46 14.05 5.77
CA SER A 89 52.01 13.20 4.72
C SER A 89 53.52 13.00 4.89
N GLY A 90 53.98 11.78 4.62
CA GLY A 90 55.39 11.40 4.69
C GLY A 90 55.83 10.92 6.07
N LEU A 91 57.14 10.83 6.24
CA LEU A 91 57.81 10.41 7.46
C LEU A 91 58.35 11.62 8.23
N ILE A 92 58.54 11.47 9.53
CA ILE A 92 59.17 12.48 10.38
C ILE A 92 60.31 11.88 11.18
N THR A 93 61.42 12.61 11.28
CA THR A 93 62.54 12.25 12.16
C THR A 93 62.57 13.19 13.36
N LEU A 94 62.41 12.64 14.55
CA LEU A 94 62.45 13.37 15.82
C LEU A 94 63.24 12.56 16.85
N ASP A 95 64.14 13.21 17.59
CA ASP A 95 64.95 12.59 18.64
C ASP A 95 65.72 11.33 18.21
N GLY A 96 66.20 11.31 16.96
CA GLY A 96 66.95 10.17 16.40
C GLY A 96 66.09 9.00 15.91
N PHE A 97 64.76 9.10 15.98
CA PHE A 97 63.82 8.13 15.45
C PHE A 97 63.10 8.68 14.23
N THR A 98 63.01 7.86 13.18
CA THR A 98 62.13 8.13 12.03
C THR A 98 60.85 7.32 12.21
N ARG A 99 59.71 8.00 12.24
CA ARG A 99 58.39 7.39 12.42
C ARG A 99 57.52 7.61 11.19
N SER A 100 56.76 6.58 10.84
CA SER A 100 55.70 6.66 9.84
C SER A 100 54.68 5.53 10.06
N TYR A 101 53.51 5.68 9.46
CA TYR A 101 52.59 4.59 9.25
C TYR A 101 52.03 4.68 7.83
N THR A 102 51.80 3.54 7.21
CA THR A 102 51.24 3.46 5.86
C THR A 102 49.83 2.90 5.92
N VAL A 103 48.88 3.66 5.38
CA VAL A 103 47.50 3.26 5.18
C VAL A 103 47.37 2.58 3.82
N SER A 104 46.92 1.34 3.82
CA SER A 104 46.64 0.57 2.59
C SER A 104 45.22 0.03 2.62
N SER A 105 44.61 -0.05 1.44
CA SER A 105 43.33 -0.74 1.26
C SER A 105 43.54 -2.25 1.24
N VAL A 106 42.49 -3.00 1.59
CA VAL A 106 42.48 -4.46 1.59
C VAL A 106 41.32 -4.96 0.74
N ASN A 107 41.43 -6.18 0.23
CA ASN A 107 40.38 -6.83 -0.55
C ASN A 107 39.84 -8.05 0.20
N ARG A 108 38.59 -8.44 -0.08
CA ARG A 108 37.97 -9.69 0.42
C ARG A 108 37.61 -10.63 -0.72
N ASN A 109 37.71 -11.94 -0.47
CA ASN A 109 37.14 -12.95 -1.36
C ASN A 109 35.63 -13.14 -1.09
N ALA A 110 34.97 -13.98 -1.88
CA ALA A 110 33.54 -14.28 -1.73
C ALA A 110 33.15 -14.88 -0.37
N ALA A 111 34.09 -15.50 0.34
CA ALA A 111 33.89 -16.02 1.70
C ALA A 111 34.14 -14.95 2.79
N GLY A 112 34.40 -13.70 2.42
CA GLY A 112 34.65 -12.59 3.33
C GLY A 112 36.05 -12.56 3.93
N ALA A 113 37.00 -13.42 3.53
CA ALA A 113 38.37 -13.39 4.05
C ALA A 113 39.23 -12.33 3.34
N LEU A 114 40.14 -11.68 4.08
CA LEU A 114 41.10 -10.73 3.51
C LEU A 114 42.06 -11.44 2.56
N VAL A 115 42.26 -10.90 1.37
CA VAL A 115 43.15 -11.44 0.33
C VAL A 115 44.09 -10.34 -0.20
N PRO A 116 45.29 -10.71 -0.71
CA PRO A 116 46.21 -9.76 -1.30
C PRO A 116 45.65 -9.07 -2.56
N THR A 117 45.93 -7.78 -2.72
CA THR A 117 45.63 -7.05 -3.96
C THR A 117 46.50 -7.57 -5.12
N PRO A 118 45.97 -7.62 -6.37
CA PRO A 118 44.68 -7.10 -6.82
C PRO A 118 43.51 -8.12 -6.71
N THR A 119 43.72 -9.29 -6.11
CA THR A 119 42.66 -10.32 -6.03
C THR A 119 41.53 -9.92 -5.06
N GLY A 120 40.31 -10.39 -5.31
CA GLY A 120 39.14 -10.07 -4.48
C GLY A 120 38.55 -8.68 -4.72
N THR A 121 37.48 -8.37 -3.97
CA THR A 121 36.76 -7.09 -4.03
C THR A 121 37.30 -6.15 -2.97
N LEU A 122 37.52 -4.87 -3.31
CA LEU A 122 37.96 -3.83 -2.37
C LEU A 122 37.02 -3.76 -1.16
N ASP A 123 37.57 -3.76 0.05
CA ASP A 123 36.86 -3.49 1.31
C ASP A 123 37.13 -2.05 1.79
N PRO A 124 36.32 -1.07 1.39
CA PRO A 124 36.39 0.31 1.88
C PRO A 124 36.15 0.51 3.38
N SER A 125 35.62 -0.49 4.09
CA SER A 125 35.36 -0.45 5.54
C SER A 125 36.50 -1.03 6.37
N THR A 126 37.60 -1.50 5.74
CA THR A 126 38.80 -1.98 6.41
C THR A 126 40.05 -1.31 5.84
N LYS A 127 40.97 -0.89 6.72
CA LYS A 127 42.31 -0.41 6.34
C LYS A 127 43.39 -1.22 7.03
N LYS A 128 44.44 -1.55 6.28
CA LYS A 128 45.69 -2.08 6.81
C LYS A 128 46.60 -0.91 7.15
N ILE A 129 47.09 -0.87 8.38
CA ILE A 129 48.00 0.16 8.88
C ILE A 129 49.33 -0.51 9.22
N ASP A 130 50.36 -0.22 8.43
CA ASP A 130 51.73 -0.68 8.69
C ASP A 130 52.53 0.45 9.34
N VAL A 131 52.79 0.35 10.64
CA VAL A 131 53.56 1.33 11.39
C VAL A 131 55.03 0.92 11.40
N ILE A 132 55.94 1.85 11.11
CA ILE A 132 57.38 1.61 11.07
C ILE A 132 58.10 2.71 11.87
N ILE A 133 58.94 2.28 12.81
CA ILE A 133 59.84 3.14 13.58
C ILE A 133 61.28 2.66 13.35
N SER A 134 62.15 3.54 12.85
CA SER A 134 63.57 3.24 12.59
C SER A 134 64.51 4.23 13.28
N TRP A 135 65.73 3.79 13.57
CA TRP A 135 66.79 4.61 14.16
C TRP A 135 68.15 4.17 13.61
N THR A 136 69.15 5.06 13.65
CA THR A 136 70.47 4.83 13.05
C THR A 136 71.57 4.49 14.06
N GLN A 137 71.38 4.82 15.34
CA GLN A 137 72.37 4.62 16.41
C GLN A 137 71.80 3.77 17.57
N PRO A 138 72.59 2.86 18.17
CA PRO A 138 74.00 2.55 17.88
C PRO A 138 74.22 1.79 16.57
N TYR A 139 73.22 1.05 16.08
CA TYR A 139 73.20 0.46 14.73
C TYR A 139 71.87 0.77 14.06
N THR A 140 71.87 0.84 12.73
CA THR A 140 70.64 1.03 11.96
C THR A 140 69.70 -0.13 12.19
N SER A 141 68.52 0.15 12.75
CA SER A 141 67.53 -0.84 13.16
C SER A 141 66.13 -0.28 12.95
N SER A 142 65.14 -1.17 12.87
CA SER A 142 63.73 -0.80 12.81
C SER A 142 62.86 -1.80 13.55
N ILE A 143 61.67 -1.36 13.92
CA ILE A 143 60.55 -2.21 14.31
C ILE A 143 59.34 -1.84 13.47
N ASP A 144 58.55 -2.84 13.12
CA ASP A 144 57.32 -2.71 12.37
C ASP A 144 56.15 -3.37 13.11
N SER A 145 54.94 -2.90 12.83
CA SER A 145 53.72 -3.52 13.33
C SER A 145 52.56 -3.23 12.39
N THR A 146 51.84 -4.29 12.02
CA THR A 146 50.61 -4.19 11.24
C THR A 146 49.41 -4.25 12.17
N ILE A 147 48.49 -3.31 12.02
CA ILE A 147 47.13 -3.40 12.59
C ILE A 147 46.09 -3.24 11.49
N TYR A 148 44.92 -3.84 11.69
CA TYR A 148 43.76 -3.63 10.84
C TYR A 148 42.75 -2.79 11.60
N LEU A 149 42.26 -1.74 10.97
CA LEU A 149 41.19 -0.90 11.51
C LEU A 149 39.96 -1.06 10.63
N THR A 150 38.79 -1.13 11.24
CA THR A 150 37.50 -1.28 10.57
C THR A 150 36.55 -0.13 10.97
N ARG A 151 35.58 0.18 10.12
CA ARG A 151 34.42 1.04 10.44
C ARG A 151 33.47 0.31 11.41
N TRP A 152 33.96 -0.11 12.58
CA TRP A 152 33.18 -0.95 13.50
C TRP A 152 32.39 -0.14 14.54
N ARG A 153 32.69 1.15 14.70
CA ARG A 153 32.00 1.96 15.70
C ARG A 153 30.61 2.29 15.18
N ASP A 154 29.64 2.21 16.10
CA ASP A 154 28.30 2.73 15.90
C ASP A 154 27.59 2.03 14.72
N ASN A 155 27.25 0.75 14.89
CA ASN A 155 26.29 0.02 14.04
C ASN A 155 24.88 0.59 14.27
N LEU A 156 24.72 1.88 13.96
CA LEU A 156 23.58 2.70 14.32
C LEU A 156 22.34 2.16 13.62
N PRO A 157 21.22 1.97 14.36
CA PRO A 157 19.95 1.66 13.75
C PRO A 157 19.30 2.93 13.18
N TYR A 158 18.77 2.83 11.96
CA TYR A 158 17.69 3.69 11.48
C TYR A 158 16.48 2.80 11.26
N GLU A 159 15.38 3.14 11.93
CA GLU A 159 14.15 2.33 11.96
C GLU A 159 12.97 3.17 11.45
N GLU A 160 12.20 2.60 10.53
CA GLU A 160 10.88 3.10 10.17
C GLU A 160 9.81 2.15 10.73
N THR A 161 8.97 2.69 11.60
CA THR A 161 7.92 1.95 12.34
C THR A 161 6.60 2.71 12.42
N THR A 162 6.60 4.02 12.14
CA THR A 162 5.42 4.88 12.32
C THR A 162 4.70 5.17 11.02
N GLU A 163 3.41 5.48 11.13
CA GLU A 163 2.59 5.92 9.99
C GLU A 163 3.21 7.12 9.25
N ASP A 164 3.69 8.14 9.98
CA ASP A 164 4.32 9.33 9.39
C ASP A 164 5.57 8.99 8.58
N GLN A 165 6.40 8.07 9.09
CA GLN A 165 7.61 7.63 8.40
C GLN A 165 7.27 6.91 7.09
N PHE A 166 6.33 5.96 7.13
CA PHE A 166 5.89 5.27 5.92
C PHE A 166 5.12 6.20 4.98
N ASN A 167 4.37 7.17 5.50
CA ASN A 167 3.61 8.11 4.68
C ASN A 167 4.51 9.07 3.87
N ALA A 168 5.72 9.35 4.34
CA ALA A 168 6.74 10.09 3.59
C ALA A 168 7.30 9.32 2.38
N GLY A 169 7.05 8.00 2.29
CA GLY A 169 7.38 7.16 1.14
C GLY A 169 6.38 7.26 -0.01
N THR A 170 6.82 6.84 -1.20
CA THR A 170 6.00 6.72 -2.40
C THR A 170 5.26 5.38 -2.39
N LYS A 171 3.94 5.42 -2.64
CA LYS A 171 3.05 4.27 -2.61
C LYS A 171 2.48 4.02 -4.00
N THR A 172 2.49 2.78 -4.47
CA THR A 172 1.89 2.38 -5.75
C THR A 172 1.22 1.03 -5.57
N GLY A 173 -0.12 0.97 -5.53
CA GLY A 173 -0.84 -0.26 -5.20
C GLY A 173 -0.64 -0.73 -3.75
N THR A 174 -0.17 0.16 -2.86
CA THR A 174 0.03 -0.08 -1.42
C THR A 174 -0.61 1.04 -0.61
N VAL A 175 -0.99 0.77 0.64
CA VAL A 175 -1.47 1.78 1.59
C VAL A 175 -0.78 1.62 2.94
N VAL A 176 -0.69 2.72 3.68
CA VAL A 176 -0.19 2.74 5.07
C VAL A 176 -1.39 2.81 6.00
N ARG A 177 -1.41 2.00 7.06
CA ARG A 177 -2.45 2.02 8.08
C ARG A 177 -1.87 1.79 9.47
N SER A 178 -2.69 1.91 10.51
CA SER A 178 -2.36 1.45 11.86
C SER A 178 -2.83 0.02 12.13
N SER A 179 -2.20 -0.64 13.11
CA SER A 179 -2.37 -2.08 13.40
C SER A 179 -3.72 -2.47 14.03
N ALA A 180 -4.54 -1.50 14.46
CA ALA A 180 -5.92 -1.74 14.90
C ALA A 180 -6.79 -0.47 14.85
N PRO A 181 -8.11 -0.58 14.55
CA PRO A 181 -9.07 0.46 14.88
C PRO A 181 -9.30 0.43 16.40
N GLN A 182 -8.50 1.19 17.15
CA GLN A 182 -8.77 1.49 18.55
C GLN A 182 -9.22 2.96 18.67
N PRO A 183 -10.09 3.29 19.64
CA PRO A 183 -10.62 4.66 19.82
C PRO A 183 -9.54 5.68 20.25
N ILE A 184 -8.29 5.28 20.35
CA ILE A 184 -7.13 6.14 20.59
C ILE A 184 -5.99 5.59 19.72
N PRO A 185 -5.54 6.31 18.67
CA PRO A 185 -4.31 5.93 17.97
C PRO A 185 -3.17 5.97 18.99
N THR A 186 -2.52 4.84 19.24
CA THR A 186 -1.20 4.86 19.87
C THR A 186 -0.28 5.64 18.94
N PRO A 187 0.30 6.76 19.37
CA PRO A 187 1.21 7.51 18.51
C PRO A 187 2.38 6.61 18.12
N GLY A 188 2.50 6.28 16.83
CA GLY A 188 3.70 5.65 16.28
C GLY A 188 3.64 4.16 15.90
N ASP A 189 2.47 3.56 15.66
CA ASP A 189 2.41 2.32 14.87
C ASP A 189 2.05 2.62 13.41
N GLY A 190 2.67 1.89 12.49
CA GLY A 190 2.42 1.97 11.06
C GLY A 190 2.60 0.59 10.43
N GLU A 191 1.79 0.29 9.43
CA GLU A 191 1.84 -0.94 8.65
C GLU A 191 1.75 -0.57 7.17
N ILE A 192 2.56 -1.20 6.33
CA ILE A 192 2.37 -1.15 4.88
C ILE A 192 1.66 -2.44 4.45
N ILE A 193 0.59 -2.27 3.70
CA ILE A 193 -0.20 -3.36 3.11
C ILE A 193 -0.44 -3.08 1.62
N LEU A 194 -0.92 -4.07 0.89
CA LEU A 194 -1.48 -3.85 -0.44
C LEU A 194 -2.68 -2.90 -0.35
N GLY A 195 -2.80 -2.01 -1.32
CA GLY A 195 -3.91 -1.04 -1.43
C GLY A 195 -5.19 -1.70 -1.93
N SER A 196 -6.27 -0.92 -2.03
CA SER A 196 -7.48 -1.34 -2.75
C SER A 196 -7.18 -1.41 -4.25
N GLY A 197 -7.58 -2.51 -4.91
CA GLY A 197 -7.60 -2.58 -6.38
C GLY A 197 -8.87 -1.92 -6.91
N GLY A 198 -8.95 -0.59 -6.81
CA GLY A 198 -10.11 0.24 -7.19
C GLY A 198 -10.10 1.58 -6.45
N HIS A 199 -10.31 2.69 -7.17
CA HIS A 199 -9.71 4.01 -6.96
C HIS A 199 -10.38 4.99 -5.95
N SER A 200 -11.22 4.59 -5.00
CA SER A 200 -11.77 5.56 -4.02
C SER A 200 -12.26 4.94 -2.70
N ASP A 201 -12.28 5.74 -1.62
CA ASP A 201 -12.79 5.38 -0.29
C ASP A 201 -14.27 5.79 -0.17
N TRP A 202 -15.16 4.80 -0.10
CA TRP A 202 -16.61 5.02 0.05
C TRP A 202 -16.98 5.95 1.21
N CYS A 203 -16.18 5.91 2.28
CA CYS A 203 -16.42 6.65 3.50
C CYS A 203 -15.96 8.11 3.39
N ASN A 204 -15.16 8.43 2.36
CA ASN A 204 -14.66 9.77 2.03
C ASN A 204 -14.88 10.07 0.54
N ALA A 205 -16.10 9.84 0.06
CA ALA A 205 -16.46 9.99 -1.35
C ALA A 205 -16.41 11.45 -1.85
N SER A 206 -16.08 11.63 -3.13
CA SER A 206 -16.26 12.87 -3.89
C SER A 206 -17.40 12.69 -4.87
N LEU A 207 -18.37 13.62 -4.90
CA LEU A 207 -19.54 13.54 -5.79
C LEU A 207 -19.39 14.37 -7.07
N ASN A 208 -18.36 15.20 -7.18
CA ASN A 208 -18.18 16.11 -8.32
C ASN A 208 -17.08 15.64 -9.28
N GLU A 209 -16.61 14.42 -9.10
CA GLU A 209 -15.69 13.72 -9.99
C GLU A 209 -16.52 12.82 -10.90
N ASN A 210 -16.14 12.72 -12.19
CA ASN A 210 -16.77 11.82 -13.16
C ASN A 210 -18.30 11.93 -13.24
N THR A 211 -18.76 13.09 -13.72
CA THR A 211 -20.19 13.45 -13.82
C THR A 211 -20.66 13.51 -15.26
N GLN A 212 -21.98 13.39 -15.46
CA GLN A 212 -22.63 13.51 -16.76
C GLN A 212 -23.94 14.30 -16.62
N GLU A 213 -24.02 15.40 -17.36
CA GLU A 213 -25.25 16.15 -17.56
C GLU A 213 -26.22 15.29 -18.40
N LEU A 214 -27.43 15.06 -17.89
CA LEU A 214 -28.44 14.38 -18.68
C LEU A 214 -29.11 15.37 -19.66
N PRO A 215 -29.54 14.92 -20.84
CA PRO A 215 -29.95 15.85 -21.88
C PRO A 215 -31.26 16.54 -21.52
N LYS A 216 -31.30 17.86 -21.76
CA LYS A 216 -32.45 18.76 -21.53
C LYS A 216 -32.77 19.07 -20.06
N ASN A 217 -31.77 19.09 -19.17
CA ASN A 217 -31.88 19.49 -17.75
C ASN A 217 -33.02 18.72 -17.05
N GLY A 218 -32.97 17.40 -17.17
CA GLY A 218 -34.04 16.54 -16.74
C GLY A 218 -33.89 16.21 -15.26
N VAL A 219 -34.90 16.52 -14.44
CA VAL A 219 -34.93 16.13 -13.03
C VAL A 219 -34.82 14.60 -12.91
N GLY A 220 -33.64 14.12 -12.53
CA GLY A 220 -33.33 12.70 -12.40
C GLY A 220 -34.10 12.08 -11.25
N LYS A 221 -34.75 10.94 -11.49
CA LYS A 221 -35.76 10.39 -10.56
C LYS A 221 -35.45 8.99 -10.06
N ALA A 222 -34.93 8.13 -10.94
CA ALA A 222 -34.56 6.77 -10.58
C ALA A 222 -33.42 6.28 -11.47
N ILE A 223 -32.68 5.31 -10.95
CA ILE A 223 -31.53 4.72 -11.60
C ILE A 223 -31.51 3.21 -11.39
N SER A 224 -31.02 2.48 -12.40
CA SER A 224 -30.71 1.06 -12.35
C SER A 224 -29.42 0.83 -13.13
N ALA A 225 -28.57 -0.08 -12.69
CA ALA A 225 -27.30 -0.34 -13.35
C ALA A 225 -26.94 -1.82 -13.32
N ILE A 226 -26.16 -2.22 -14.32
CA ILE A 226 -25.57 -3.56 -14.44
C ILE A 226 -24.09 -3.42 -14.82
N PRO A 227 -23.22 -4.34 -14.36
CA PRO A 227 -21.83 -4.34 -14.76
C PRO A 227 -21.68 -4.75 -16.23
N GLY A 228 -20.56 -4.38 -16.85
CA GLY A 228 -20.13 -4.92 -18.13
C GLY A 228 -20.10 -6.45 -18.13
N VAL A 229 -20.48 -7.08 -19.25
CA VAL A 229 -20.58 -8.55 -19.32
C VAL A 229 -19.23 -9.28 -19.29
N SER A 230 -18.14 -8.55 -19.48
CA SER A 230 -16.78 -9.01 -19.28
C SER A 230 -15.89 -7.83 -18.94
N ASP A 231 -14.73 -8.13 -18.35
CA ASP A 231 -13.62 -7.19 -18.15
C ASP A 231 -13.33 -6.38 -19.44
N GLY A 232 -13.19 -5.05 -19.33
CA GLY A 232 -12.98 -4.13 -20.45
C GLY A 232 -14.24 -3.68 -21.20
N LEU A 233 -15.44 -4.13 -20.80
CA LEU A 233 -16.71 -3.66 -21.39
C LEU A 233 -17.40 -2.69 -20.45
N PRO A 234 -18.00 -1.61 -21.00
CA PRO A 234 -18.54 -0.55 -20.17
C PRO A 234 -19.71 -1.02 -19.31
N ASN A 235 -19.78 -0.53 -18.08
CA ASN A 235 -20.98 -0.62 -17.26
C ASN A 235 -22.13 0.15 -17.91
N GLN A 236 -23.34 -0.29 -17.62
CA GLN A 236 -24.55 0.33 -18.14
C GLN A 236 -25.39 0.86 -16.98
N ALA A 237 -25.67 2.16 -17.00
CA ALA A 237 -26.58 2.82 -16.07
C ALA A 237 -27.76 3.44 -16.80
N ALA A 238 -28.95 2.90 -16.51
CA ALA A 238 -30.24 3.38 -16.97
C ALA A 238 -30.77 4.46 -16.02
N ALA A 239 -30.84 5.70 -16.48
CA ALA A 239 -31.36 6.83 -15.71
C ALA A 239 -32.67 7.35 -16.31
N VAL A 240 -33.65 7.67 -15.46
CA VAL A 240 -34.93 8.27 -15.89
C VAL A 240 -35.15 9.65 -15.29
N THR A 241 -35.74 10.54 -16.09
CA THR A 241 -35.98 11.96 -15.78
C THR A 241 -37.48 12.22 -15.76
N GLY A 242 -38.05 12.34 -14.56
CA GLY A 242 -39.43 11.91 -14.32
C GLY A 242 -40.47 12.99 -14.07
N GLU A 243 -40.23 14.25 -14.48
CA GLU A 243 -41.15 15.37 -14.21
C GLU A 243 -41.85 15.98 -15.43
N ASN A 244 -41.45 15.66 -16.66
CA ASN A 244 -42.09 16.20 -17.85
C ASN A 244 -42.08 15.21 -19.04
N SER A 245 -43.26 14.87 -19.56
CA SER A 245 -43.42 13.99 -20.73
C SER A 245 -42.92 14.60 -22.05
N SER A 246 -42.65 15.91 -22.07
CA SER A 246 -42.05 16.63 -23.22
C SER A 246 -40.51 16.61 -23.20
N GLY A 247 -39.92 16.17 -22.08
CA GLY A 247 -38.46 16.04 -21.91
C GLY A 247 -37.92 14.70 -22.40
N VAL A 248 -36.62 14.48 -22.17
CA VAL A 248 -36.07 13.12 -22.17
C VAL A 248 -36.74 12.35 -21.04
N SER A 249 -37.11 11.10 -21.27
CA SER A 249 -37.72 10.22 -20.28
C SER A 249 -36.71 9.24 -19.68
N PHE A 250 -35.71 8.87 -20.48
CA PHE A 250 -34.68 7.88 -20.20
C PHE A 250 -33.39 8.20 -20.95
N ALA A 251 -32.25 7.98 -20.30
CA ALA A 251 -30.92 8.00 -20.89
C ALA A 251 -30.18 6.72 -20.53
N ASN A 252 -29.53 6.09 -21.52
CA ASN A 252 -28.58 5.01 -21.28
C ASN A 252 -27.17 5.59 -21.18
N VAL A 253 -26.58 5.51 -19.98
CA VAL A 253 -25.22 5.97 -19.73
C VAL A 253 -24.29 4.75 -19.76
N LEU A 254 -23.33 4.76 -20.67
CA LEU A 254 -22.23 3.80 -20.71
C LEU A 254 -21.04 4.39 -19.97
N ILE A 255 -20.43 3.61 -19.09
CA ILE A 255 -19.29 4.00 -18.27
C ILE A 255 -18.12 3.10 -18.65
N GLY A 256 -17.10 3.64 -19.35
CA GLY A 256 -15.89 2.88 -19.69
C GLY A 256 -14.93 2.72 -18.51
N ASP A 257 -14.00 1.77 -18.60
CA ASP A 257 -13.06 1.41 -17.52
C ASP A 257 -11.87 2.38 -17.37
N ASP A 258 -11.40 2.49 -16.13
CA ASP A 258 -10.17 3.12 -15.59
C ASP A 258 -9.44 4.17 -16.48
N PRO A 259 -9.70 5.49 -16.29
CA PRO A 259 -10.65 6.07 -15.34
C PRO A 259 -12.10 5.99 -15.84
N PRO A 260 -13.09 5.94 -14.93
CA PRO A 260 -14.48 5.84 -15.32
C PRO A 260 -14.94 7.06 -16.11
N SER A 261 -15.39 6.82 -17.34
CA SER A 261 -15.80 7.87 -18.28
C SER A 261 -17.26 7.69 -18.69
N PRO A 262 -18.20 8.48 -18.13
CA PRO A 262 -19.60 8.38 -18.51
C PRO A 262 -19.83 8.99 -19.90
N SER A 263 -20.68 8.34 -20.68
CA SER A 263 -21.14 8.83 -21.98
C SER A 263 -22.57 8.38 -22.26
N ILE A 264 -23.35 9.20 -22.95
CA ILE A 264 -24.73 8.87 -23.31
C ILE A 264 -24.74 8.18 -24.67
N GLU A 265 -25.19 6.93 -24.71
CA GLU A 265 -25.30 6.17 -25.97
C GLU A 265 -26.51 6.63 -26.79
N ALA A 266 -27.70 6.63 -26.18
CA ALA A 266 -28.93 7.16 -26.76
C ALA A 266 -29.98 7.46 -25.67
N THR A 267 -31.05 8.15 -26.06
CA THR A 267 -32.16 8.51 -25.15
C THR A 267 -33.49 7.90 -25.57
N PHE A 268 -34.50 8.02 -24.71
CA PHE A 268 -35.89 7.71 -25.01
C PHE A 268 -36.80 8.75 -24.35
N ASP A 269 -37.86 9.17 -25.05
CA ASP A 269 -38.68 10.34 -24.67
C ASP A 269 -40.19 10.02 -24.77
N GLY A 270 -41.04 10.92 -24.28
CA GLY A 270 -42.48 10.91 -24.49
C GLY A 270 -43.34 10.48 -23.29
N TYR A 271 -42.71 10.28 -22.13
CA TYR A 271 -43.34 9.75 -20.93
C TYR A 271 -42.89 10.49 -19.67
N LYS A 272 -43.81 10.69 -18.72
CA LYS A 272 -43.43 11.01 -17.34
C LYS A 272 -43.09 9.70 -16.65
N THR A 273 -41.87 9.58 -16.13
CA THR A 273 -41.34 8.33 -15.58
C THR A 273 -41.33 8.33 -14.05
N ASN A 274 -41.38 7.15 -13.44
CA ASN A 274 -41.36 6.99 -11.98
C ASN A 274 -40.24 6.08 -11.47
N GLY A 275 -39.92 5.02 -12.20
CA GLY A 275 -38.92 4.02 -11.85
C GLY A 275 -38.32 3.38 -13.09
N VAL A 276 -37.18 2.71 -12.91
CA VAL A 276 -36.42 2.10 -13.99
C VAL A 276 -35.78 0.80 -13.52
N PHE A 277 -35.67 -0.15 -14.44
CA PHE A 277 -34.89 -1.37 -14.32
C PHE A 277 -34.21 -1.66 -15.66
N THR A 278 -32.98 -2.16 -15.65
CA THR A 278 -32.25 -2.47 -16.88
C THR A 278 -31.72 -3.89 -16.90
N GLU A 279 -31.79 -4.48 -18.09
CA GLU A 279 -31.06 -5.67 -18.51
C GLU A 279 -30.06 -5.24 -19.60
N GLN A 280 -29.28 -6.18 -20.12
CA GLN A 280 -28.29 -5.91 -21.17
C GLN A 280 -28.94 -5.37 -22.45
N ASP A 281 -30.00 -6.03 -22.94
CA ASP A 281 -30.62 -5.71 -24.23
C ASP A 281 -31.89 -4.85 -24.13
N TYR A 282 -32.43 -4.69 -22.92
CA TYR A 282 -33.69 -4.02 -22.68
C TYR A 282 -33.65 -3.16 -21.42
N ALA A 283 -34.34 -2.02 -21.46
CA ALA A 283 -34.65 -1.23 -20.28
C ALA A 283 -36.16 -1.13 -20.09
N TYR A 284 -36.57 -1.00 -18.83
CA TYR A 284 -37.98 -0.97 -18.43
C TYR A 284 -38.21 0.27 -17.58
N ILE A 285 -39.15 1.12 -18.01
CA ILE A 285 -39.52 2.33 -17.29
C ILE A 285 -40.97 2.25 -16.85
N THR A 286 -41.28 2.72 -15.65
CA THR A 286 -42.67 2.89 -15.21
C THR A 286 -43.15 4.31 -15.49
N THR A 287 -44.43 4.46 -15.86
CA THR A 287 -45.00 5.74 -16.29
C THR A 287 -46.37 6.01 -15.68
N ASP A 288 -46.85 7.24 -15.82
CA ASP A 288 -48.24 7.65 -15.53
C ASP A 288 -49.18 7.54 -16.74
N SER A 289 -48.71 6.97 -17.86
CA SER A 289 -49.47 6.91 -19.09
C SER A 289 -50.42 5.72 -19.11
N ASN A 290 -51.71 6.01 -19.28
CA ASN A 290 -52.75 4.99 -19.35
C ASN A 290 -52.51 4.02 -20.51
N GLY A 291 -52.56 2.72 -20.19
CA GLY A 291 -52.29 1.62 -21.13
C GLY A 291 -50.81 1.39 -21.42
N LYS A 292 -49.92 2.15 -20.77
CA LYS A 292 -48.46 2.11 -20.94
C LYS A 292 -47.73 2.34 -19.61
N GLN A 293 -48.30 1.85 -18.50
CA GLN A 293 -47.74 2.05 -17.17
C GLN A 293 -46.35 1.41 -16.98
N GLY A 294 -46.01 0.44 -17.80
CA GLY A 294 -44.62 0.07 -18.09
C GLY A 294 -44.32 0.25 -19.58
N VAL A 295 -43.12 0.73 -19.91
CA VAL A 295 -42.62 0.79 -21.29
C VAL A 295 -41.33 -0.01 -21.35
N ILE A 296 -41.23 -0.90 -22.34
CA ILE A 296 -40.05 -1.70 -22.61
C ILE A 296 -39.30 -1.06 -23.78
N ILE A 297 -38.03 -0.75 -23.56
CA ILE A 297 -37.14 -0.07 -24.51
C ILE A 297 -36.15 -1.12 -25.04
N ASN A 298 -35.98 -1.20 -26.36
CA ASN A 298 -34.98 -2.05 -26.98
C ASN A 298 -33.65 -1.30 -27.08
N LEU A 299 -32.65 -1.74 -26.31
CA LEU A 299 -31.33 -1.10 -26.26
C LEU A 299 -30.46 -1.45 -27.49
N ASN A 300 -30.89 -2.39 -28.32
CA ASN A 300 -30.23 -2.73 -29.58
C ASN A 300 -30.82 -2.01 -30.81
N SER A 301 -31.82 -1.14 -30.62
CA SER A 301 -32.53 -0.49 -31.73
C SER A 301 -32.54 1.02 -31.59
N ILE A 302 -31.60 1.68 -32.27
CA ILE A 302 -31.42 3.13 -32.26
C ILE A 302 -31.84 3.72 -33.61
N SER A 303 -32.66 4.77 -33.58
CA SER A 303 -33.04 5.57 -34.74
C SER A 303 -33.00 7.05 -34.39
N GLY A 304 -32.20 7.84 -35.13
CA GLY A 304 -32.08 9.28 -34.90
C GLY A 304 -31.56 9.66 -33.51
N GLY A 305 -30.67 8.85 -32.92
CA GLY A 305 -30.11 9.06 -31.58
C GLY A 305 -31.06 8.69 -30.43
N LYS A 306 -32.17 7.99 -30.73
CA LYS A 306 -33.13 7.52 -29.72
C LYS A 306 -33.36 6.03 -29.83
N TYR A 307 -33.54 5.37 -28.70
CA TYR A 307 -34.01 3.99 -28.66
C TYR A 307 -35.48 3.89 -29.12
N LEU A 308 -35.87 2.69 -29.52
CA LEU A 308 -37.25 2.37 -29.89
C LEU A 308 -37.93 1.56 -28.78
N ALA A 309 -39.24 1.78 -28.62
CA ALA A 309 -40.05 0.95 -27.74
C ALA A 309 -40.19 -0.46 -28.34
N ALA A 310 -39.89 -1.49 -27.55
CA ALA A 310 -40.20 -2.88 -27.86
C ALA A 310 -41.66 -3.21 -27.55
N GLY A 311 -42.14 -2.76 -26.39
CA GLY A 311 -43.45 -3.15 -25.87
C GLY A 311 -43.92 -2.32 -24.69
N TYR A 312 -45.11 -2.68 -24.17
CA TYR A 312 -45.81 -1.94 -23.13
C TYR A 312 -46.45 -2.89 -22.11
N LEU A 313 -46.40 -2.53 -20.83
CA LEU A 313 -47.13 -3.18 -19.74
C LEU A 313 -48.35 -2.33 -19.39
N ASP A 314 -49.54 -2.88 -19.59
CA ASP A 314 -50.81 -2.26 -19.23
C ASP A 314 -51.32 -2.91 -17.95
N LEU A 315 -51.52 -2.12 -16.89
CA LEU A 315 -52.06 -2.62 -15.62
C LEU A 315 -53.54 -3.03 -15.69
N GLY A 316 -54.21 -2.80 -16.82
CA GLY A 316 -55.66 -3.02 -16.99
C GLY A 316 -56.50 -2.05 -16.16
N SER A 317 -55.92 -0.92 -15.76
CA SER A 317 -56.55 0.09 -14.92
C SER A 317 -56.16 1.49 -15.38
N ALA A 318 -57.15 2.29 -15.78
CA ALA A 318 -56.95 3.67 -16.21
C ALA A 318 -56.75 4.67 -15.04
N SER A 319 -56.77 4.19 -13.80
CA SER A 319 -56.57 5.01 -12.59
C SER A 319 -55.28 4.67 -11.85
N ALA A 320 -54.51 3.71 -12.34
CA ALA A 320 -53.25 3.28 -11.73
C ALA A 320 -52.08 3.72 -12.61
N ASN A 321 -51.06 4.30 -11.98
CA ASN A 321 -49.77 4.61 -12.60
C ASN A 321 -48.76 3.55 -12.15
N GLY A 322 -47.76 3.30 -12.99
CA GLY A 322 -46.65 2.44 -12.61
C GLY A 322 -45.71 3.18 -11.65
N VAL A 323 -45.26 2.49 -10.60
CA VAL A 323 -44.40 3.05 -9.55
C VAL A 323 -42.99 2.47 -9.68
N SER A 324 -42.81 1.18 -9.37
CA SER A 324 -41.52 0.49 -9.43
C SER A 324 -41.62 -0.77 -10.29
N ILE A 325 -40.52 -1.17 -10.91
CA ILE A 325 -40.42 -2.34 -11.77
C ILE A 325 -39.15 -3.13 -11.46
N PHE A 326 -39.25 -4.45 -11.57
CA PHE A 326 -38.12 -5.37 -11.54
C PHE A 326 -38.38 -6.49 -12.54
N VAL A 327 -37.36 -6.92 -13.27
CA VAL A 327 -37.45 -8.04 -14.22
C VAL A 327 -36.52 -9.15 -13.78
N LEU A 328 -37.03 -10.37 -13.73
CA LEU A 328 -36.26 -11.57 -13.45
C LEU A 328 -36.62 -12.63 -14.49
N ASN A 329 -35.64 -12.99 -15.32
CA ASN A 329 -35.82 -13.89 -16.46
C ASN A 329 -36.90 -13.38 -17.45
N ASP A 330 -37.95 -14.16 -17.68
CA ASP A 330 -39.06 -13.84 -18.56
C ASP A 330 -40.23 -13.16 -17.83
N LYS A 331 -40.06 -12.73 -16.57
CA LYS A 331 -41.12 -12.14 -15.74
C LYS A 331 -40.82 -10.71 -15.36
N ALA A 332 -41.77 -9.81 -15.61
CA ALA A 332 -41.78 -8.46 -15.05
C ALA A 332 -42.73 -8.37 -13.85
N TYR A 333 -42.26 -7.65 -12.83
CA TYR A 333 -42.98 -7.36 -11.60
C TYR A 333 -43.10 -5.86 -11.45
N LEU A 334 -44.33 -5.34 -11.39
CA LEU A 334 -44.60 -3.91 -11.38
C LEU A 334 -45.54 -3.53 -10.24
N THR A 335 -45.21 -2.50 -9.47
CA THR A 335 -46.10 -1.95 -8.43
C THR A 335 -46.91 -0.77 -8.96
N GLY A 336 -48.21 -0.73 -8.65
CA GLY A 336 -49.11 0.34 -9.07
C GLY A 336 -49.49 1.29 -7.93
N THR A 337 -49.87 2.53 -8.26
CA THR A 337 -50.41 3.52 -7.30
C THR A 337 -51.71 3.08 -6.63
N ASN A 338 -52.35 2.02 -7.13
CA ASN A 338 -53.52 1.41 -6.52
C ASN A 338 -53.21 0.33 -5.46
N GLY A 339 -51.95 0.26 -5.00
CA GLY A 339 -51.54 -0.66 -3.93
C GLY A 339 -51.56 -2.13 -4.36
N LYS A 340 -51.13 -2.41 -5.59
CA LYS A 340 -51.03 -3.79 -6.11
C LYS A 340 -49.64 -4.06 -6.68
N LEU A 341 -49.20 -5.30 -6.54
CA LEU A 341 -48.10 -5.88 -7.30
C LEU A 341 -48.68 -6.71 -8.44
N TYR A 342 -48.22 -6.46 -9.66
CA TYR A 342 -48.60 -7.15 -10.89
C TYR A 342 -47.45 -8.02 -11.39
N LYS A 343 -47.79 -9.17 -11.96
CA LYS A 343 -46.85 -10.08 -12.61
C LYS A 343 -47.22 -10.21 -14.09
N PHE A 344 -46.21 -10.10 -14.95
CA PHE A 344 -46.33 -10.23 -16.40
C PHE A 344 -45.38 -11.30 -16.91
N THR A 345 -45.80 -12.04 -17.94
CA THR A 345 -44.97 -12.95 -18.70
C THR A 345 -44.55 -12.27 -20.00
N LEU A 346 -43.25 -12.21 -20.24
CA LEU A 346 -42.67 -11.51 -21.38
C LEU A 346 -42.16 -12.53 -22.42
N PRO A 347 -42.42 -12.30 -23.73
CA PRO A 347 -41.81 -13.08 -24.79
C PRO A 347 -40.32 -12.75 -24.91
N ILE A 348 -39.58 -13.60 -25.64
CA ILE A 348 -38.12 -13.46 -25.78
C ILE A 348 -37.70 -12.13 -26.41
N ASP A 349 -38.51 -11.61 -27.34
CA ASP A 349 -38.29 -10.34 -28.06
C ASP A 349 -38.91 -9.12 -27.35
N ARG A 350 -39.58 -9.34 -26.21
CA ARG A 350 -40.29 -8.34 -25.41
C ARG A 350 -41.30 -7.49 -26.20
N SER A 351 -41.77 -7.98 -27.36
CA SER A 351 -42.55 -7.16 -28.28
C SER A 351 -44.06 -7.23 -28.04
N GLY A 352 -44.75 -6.08 -28.10
CA GLY A 352 -46.21 -5.99 -27.98
C GLY A 352 -46.72 -5.34 -26.69
N THR A 353 -48.02 -5.47 -26.43
CA THR A 353 -48.67 -4.95 -25.22
C THR A 353 -49.11 -6.10 -24.33
N PHE A 354 -48.75 -6.05 -23.05
CA PHE A 354 -48.94 -7.12 -22.09
C PHE A 354 -49.90 -6.69 -20.98
N LEU A 355 -50.87 -7.55 -20.68
CA LEU A 355 -51.73 -7.46 -19.49
C LEU A 355 -51.16 -8.35 -18.39
N PRO A 356 -51.44 -8.07 -17.10
CA PRO A 356 -50.92 -8.86 -16.01
C PRO A 356 -51.49 -10.28 -16.01
N ASP A 357 -50.63 -11.28 -15.83
CA ASP A 357 -51.03 -12.68 -15.61
C ASP A 357 -51.81 -12.80 -14.29
N SER A 358 -51.38 -12.03 -13.29
CA SER A 358 -51.89 -12.06 -11.93
C SER A 358 -51.48 -10.80 -11.17
N ASN A 359 -52.17 -10.54 -10.06
CA ASN A 359 -51.85 -9.45 -9.15
C ASN A 359 -52.14 -9.84 -7.70
N VAL A 360 -51.47 -9.17 -6.77
CA VAL A 360 -51.73 -9.26 -5.33
C VAL A 360 -51.94 -7.87 -4.76
N VAL A 361 -52.90 -7.74 -3.83
CA VAL A 361 -53.17 -6.48 -3.12
C VAL A 361 -52.16 -6.33 -1.99
N LEU A 362 -51.46 -5.19 -1.99
CA LEU A 362 -50.49 -4.80 -0.97
C LEU A 362 -51.18 -3.96 0.11
N PRO A 363 -50.60 -3.88 1.32
CA PRO A 363 -51.11 -3.03 2.40
C PRO A 363 -50.99 -1.51 2.14
N GLY A 364 -50.33 -1.11 1.05
CA GLY A 364 -50.14 0.27 0.61
C GLY A 364 -49.49 0.32 -0.77
N VAL A 365 -49.10 1.51 -1.22
CA VAL A 365 -48.36 1.65 -2.49
C VAL A 365 -46.95 1.09 -2.32
N GLY A 366 -46.51 0.20 -3.22
CA GLY A 366 -45.13 -0.31 -3.21
C GLY A 366 -44.19 0.68 -3.87
N ASN A 367 -43.36 1.36 -3.08
CA ASN A 367 -42.43 2.40 -3.53
C ASN A 367 -41.22 1.81 -4.28
N LYS A 368 -40.67 0.70 -3.77
CA LYS A 368 -39.60 -0.07 -4.42
C LYS A 368 -39.91 -1.55 -4.38
N ILE A 369 -39.61 -2.26 -5.45
CA ILE A 369 -39.55 -3.73 -5.50
C ILE A 369 -38.13 -4.21 -5.81
N ILE A 370 -37.68 -5.21 -5.05
CA ILE A 370 -36.53 -6.05 -5.38
C ILE A 370 -37.03 -7.48 -5.46
N VAL A 371 -36.66 -8.22 -6.50
CA VAL A 371 -36.98 -9.64 -6.62
C VAL A 371 -35.70 -10.45 -6.49
N LYS A 372 -35.72 -11.45 -5.60
CA LYS A 372 -34.62 -12.39 -5.42
C LYS A 372 -35.17 -13.78 -5.17
N ASP A 373 -34.63 -14.74 -5.90
CA ASP A 373 -35.14 -16.11 -5.96
C ASP A 373 -36.64 -16.14 -6.28
N ASN A 374 -37.45 -16.70 -5.37
CA ASN A 374 -38.91 -16.82 -5.50
C ASN A 374 -39.69 -15.76 -4.69
N TYR A 375 -39.05 -14.67 -4.28
CA TYR A 375 -39.70 -13.65 -3.45
C TYR A 375 -39.49 -12.24 -3.97
N ALA A 376 -40.54 -11.43 -3.89
CA ALA A 376 -40.48 -9.98 -4.05
C ALA A 376 -40.47 -9.32 -2.67
N TYR A 377 -39.52 -8.43 -2.45
CA TYR A 377 -39.35 -7.60 -1.25
C TYR A 377 -39.74 -6.18 -1.61
N ILE A 378 -40.76 -5.65 -0.95
CA ILE A 378 -41.38 -4.40 -1.37
C ILE A 378 -41.34 -3.42 -0.22
N ALA A 379 -40.72 -2.26 -0.43
CA ALA A 379 -40.85 -1.11 0.47
C ALA A 379 -42.24 -0.50 0.28
N ILE A 380 -43.02 -0.38 1.36
CA ILE A 380 -44.42 0.02 1.29
C ILE A 380 -44.59 1.43 1.87
N ASN A 381 -45.33 2.26 1.13
CA ASN A 381 -45.84 3.55 1.59
C ASN A 381 -46.99 3.34 2.59
N ASN A 382 -46.64 2.91 3.80
CA ASN A 382 -47.55 2.68 4.91
C ASN A 382 -46.79 2.78 6.24
N THR A 383 -47.35 3.47 7.22
CA THR A 383 -46.72 3.72 8.53
C THR A 383 -46.79 2.54 9.50
N SER A 384 -47.58 1.52 9.18
CA SER A 384 -47.77 0.29 9.97
C SER A 384 -47.20 -0.97 9.29
N THR A 385 -46.72 -0.85 8.06
CA THR A 385 -46.09 -1.94 7.30
C THR A 385 -45.11 -1.32 6.32
N GLN A 386 -43.82 -1.37 6.64
CA GLN A 386 -42.79 -0.76 5.79
C GLN A 386 -42.16 -1.75 4.81
N ILE A 387 -42.19 -3.05 5.09
CA ILE A 387 -41.86 -4.12 4.12
C ILE A 387 -43.02 -5.10 4.00
N GLN A 388 -43.34 -5.50 2.78
CA GLN A 388 -44.14 -6.68 2.49
C GLN A 388 -43.34 -7.64 1.60
N ILE A 389 -43.21 -8.90 2.03
CA ILE A 389 -42.69 -10.00 1.18
C ILE A 389 -43.86 -10.65 0.44
N VAL A 390 -43.68 -10.95 -0.84
CA VAL A 390 -44.62 -11.69 -1.67
C VAL A 390 -43.92 -12.91 -2.26
N ASP A 391 -44.54 -14.08 -2.15
CA ASP A 391 -44.13 -15.24 -2.92
C ASP A 391 -44.59 -15.07 -4.38
N ILE A 392 -43.65 -14.89 -5.30
CA ILE A 392 -43.95 -14.58 -6.71
C ILE A 392 -44.31 -15.82 -7.55
N SER A 393 -44.17 -17.03 -6.99
CA SER A 393 -44.65 -18.26 -7.64
C SER A 393 -46.17 -18.36 -7.53
N SER A 394 -46.70 -18.08 -6.34
CA SER A 394 -48.13 -18.16 -6.02
C SER A 394 -48.84 -16.81 -6.01
N MET A 395 -48.09 -15.71 -6.06
CA MET A 395 -48.58 -14.33 -5.90
C MET A 395 -49.34 -14.13 -4.58
N THR A 396 -48.79 -14.65 -3.49
CA THR A 396 -49.39 -14.56 -2.14
C THR A 396 -48.53 -13.74 -1.19
N LEU A 397 -49.18 -13.03 -0.28
CA LEU A 397 -48.48 -12.29 0.78
C LEU A 397 -47.80 -13.27 1.75
N LYS A 398 -46.56 -12.94 2.13
CA LYS A 398 -45.75 -13.65 3.12
C LYS A 398 -45.52 -12.74 4.32
N GLY A 399 -44.30 -12.68 4.84
CA GLY A 399 -43.96 -11.86 5.98
C GLY A 399 -44.03 -10.36 5.72
N THR A 400 -44.25 -9.62 6.80
CA THR A 400 -44.32 -8.16 6.86
C THR A 400 -43.57 -7.69 8.11
N ILE A 401 -43.20 -6.42 8.16
CA ILE A 401 -42.67 -5.80 9.37
C ILE A 401 -43.14 -4.36 9.56
N ASN A 402 -43.40 -4.02 10.82
CA ASN A 402 -43.46 -2.65 11.31
C ASN A 402 -42.17 -2.33 12.06
N VAL A 403 -41.39 -1.37 11.58
CA VAL A 403 -40.11 -0.97 12.21
C VAL A 403 -40.27 0.02 13.37
N GLY A 404 -41.50 0.40 13.70
CA GLY A 404 -41.82 1.14 14.93
C GLY A 404 -41.55 2.64 14.87
N ASN A 405 -41.14 3.18 13.72
CA ASN A 405 -40.90 4.62 13.55
C ASN A 405 -42.10 5.40 12.99
N SER A 406 -43.23 4.73 12.70
CA SER A 406 -44.43 5.38 12.13
C SER A 406 -44.19 6.18 10.84
N ARG A 407 -43.15 5.85 10.08
CA ARG A 407 -42.81 6.48 8.80
C ARG A 407 -43.01 5.51 7.64
N ASN A 408 -43.14 6.03 6.43
CA ASN A 408 -43.35 5.22 5.24
C ASN A 408 -42.05 4.53 4.80
N GLY A 409 -42.11 3.30 4.32
CA GLY A 409 -40.99 2.65 3.64
C GLY A 409 -40.74 3.30 2.29
N ILE A 410 -39.49 3.65 2.00
CA ILE A 410 -39.11 4.39 0.79
C ILE A 410 -38.37 3.47 -0.18
N ASP A 411 -37.28 2.87 0.27
CA ASP A 411 -36.45 1.99 -0.55
C ASP A 411 -36.03 0.75 0.23
N VAL A 412 -35.75 -0.32 -0.49
CA VAL A 412 -35.29 -1.59 0.08
C VAL A 412 -34.25 -2.22 -0.81
N THR A 413 -33.18 -2.73 -0.21
CA THR A 413 -32.18 -3.57 -0.88
C THR A 413 -32.00 -4.89 -0.12
N VAL A 414 -31.55 -5.94 -0.81
CA VAL A 414 -31.49 -7.31 -0.28
C VAL A 414 -30.14 -7.93 -0.62
N ASN A 415 -29.48 -8.49 0.40
CA ASN A 415 -28.17 -9.13 0.22
C ASN A 415 -28.22 -10.38 -0.67
N ASP A 416 -27.06 -10.86 -1.11
CA ASP A 416 -26.95 -12.00 -2.04
C ASP A 416 -27.53 -13.31 -1.55
N THR A 417 -27.47 -13.55 -0.25
CA THR A 417 -28.04 -14.75 0.35
C THR A 417 -29.53 -14.62 0.68
N ALA A 418 -30.16 -13.47 0.42
CA ALA A 418 -31.55 -13.19 0.75
C ALA A 418 -31.90 -13.48 2.23
N THR A 419 -30.95 -13.17 3.13
CA THR A 419 -31.05 -13.33 4.59
C THR A 419 -31.16 -11.98 5.31
N ARG A 420 -30.81 -10.88 4.63
CA ARG A 420 -30.94 -9.51 5.12
C ARG A 420 -31.59 -8.62 4.07
N ALA A 421 -32.57 -7.84 4.52
CA ALA A 421 -33.09 -6.69 3.79
C ALA A 421 -32.68 -5.42 4.54
N TYR A 422 -32.29 -4.39 3.80
CA TYR A 422 -31.97 -3.08 4.36
C TYR A 422 -32.99 -2.09 3.86
N LEU A 423 -33.70 -1.46 4.79
CA LEU A 423 -34.87 -0.64 4.54
C LEU A 423 -34.56 0.80 4.89
N ALA A 424 -34.81 1.70 3.96
CA ALA A 424 -34.87 3.14 4.21
C ALA A 424 -36.35 3.57 4.36
N THR A 425 -36.61 4.43 5.34
CA THR A 425 -37.92 5.04 5.58
C THR A 425 -37.83 6.56 5.55
N ALA A 426 -38.95 7.26 5.34
CA ALA A 426 -38.99 8.72 5.38
C ALA A 426 -38.50 9.27 6.72
N VAL A 427 -37.82 10.41 6.71
CA VAL A 427 -37.28 11.03 7.93
C VAL A 427 -38.36 11.44 8.93
N ASN A 428 -38.03 11.32 10.20
CA ASN A 428 -38.77 11.97 11.27
C ASN A 428 -38.02 13.17 11.84
N ILE A 429 -38.20 14.35 11.24
CA ILE A 429 -37.51 15.60 11.62
C ILE A 429 -37.73 15.99 13.09
N ASP A 430 -38.85 15.56 13.69
CA ASP A 430 -39.27 15.97 15.03
C ASP A 430 -38.92 14.95 16.14
N SER A 431 -38.21 13.86 15.82
CA SER A 431 -37.85 12.82 16.80
C SER A 431 -36.52 12.14 16.45
N ASN A 432 -35.72 11.75 17.44
CA ASN A 432 -34.52 10.91 17.28
C ASN A 432 -34.84 9.45 16.87
N GLN A 433 -35.87 9.25 16.05
CA GLN A 433 -36.19 7.96 15.45
C GLN A 433 -35.14 7.61 14.41
N LYS A 434 -35.17 6.36 13.96
CA LYS A 434 -34.20 5.82 13.03
C LYS A 434 -34.89 5.64 11.69
N GLU A 435 -34.14 5.85 10.61
CA GLU A 435 -34.67 5.88 9.25
C GLU A 435 -34.13 4.75 8.40
N PHE A 436 -33.03 4.11 8.83
CA PHE A 436 -32.45 2.99 8.13
C PHE A 436 -32.39 1.76 9.03
N PHE A 437 -32.83 0.61 8.53
CA PHE A 437 -33.00 -0.60 9.32
C PHE A 437 -32.42 -1.83 8.62
N ALA A 438 -31.72 -2.67 9.37
CA ALA A 438 -31.37 -4.02 8.95
C ALA A 438 -32.44 -4.99 9.44
N ILE A 439 -33.03 -5.73 8.50
CA ILE A 439 -34.14 -6.66 8.73
C ILE A 439 -33.66 -8.08 8.44
N ASN A 440 -33.81 -8.96 9.42
CA ASN A 440 -33.62 -10.38 9.22
C ASN A 440 -34.80 -10.95 8.44
N ILE A 441 -34.51 -11.45 7.25
CA ILE A 441 -35.47 -12.06 6.33
C ILE A 441 -35.15 -13.54 6.07
N SER A 442 -34.29 -14.18 6.88
CA SER A 442 -33.95 -15.59 6.70
C SER A 442 -35.20 -16.49 6.74
N ASN A 443 -36.16 -16.15 7.61
CA ASN A 443 -37.51 -16.71 7.57
C ASN A 443 -38.45 -15.74 6.84
N LYS A 444 -38.99 -16.15 5.68
CA LYS A 444 -39.81 -15.30 4.82
C LYS A 444 -41.22 -15.04 5.37
N ASP A 445 -41.66 -15.82 6.36
CA ASP A 445 -42.96 -15.65 7.02
C ASP A 445 -42.87 -14.78 8.29
N SER A 446 -41.68 -14.58 8.86
CA SER A 446 -41.48 -13.83 10.11
C SER A 446 -40.20 -12.99 10.05
N LEU A 447 -40.38 -11.68 9.91
CA LEU A 447 -39.32 -10.70 9.80
C LEU A 447 -39.04 -10.07 11.17
N THR A 448 -37.77 -9.76 11.43
CA THR A 448 -37.37 -9.02 12.63
C THR A 448 -36.39 -7.91 12.30
N SER A 449 -36.54 -6.75 12.94
CA SER A 449 -35.56 -5.68 12.86
C SER A 449 -34.39 -6.02 13.78
N VAL A 450 -33.17 -6.07 13.25
CA VAL A 450 -31.96 -6.50 13.96
C VAL A 450 -30.92 -5.39 14.13
N GLY A 451 -30.99 -4.35 13.28
CA GLY A 451 -30.13 -3.18 13.35
C GLY A 451 -30.86 -1.93 12.90
N ASN A 452 -30.37 -0.76 13.28
CA ASN A 452 -30.92 0.53 12.86
C ASN A 452 -29.84 1.62 12.84
N PHE A 453 -30.06 2.65 12.02
CA PHE A 453 -29.18 3.80 11.83
C PHE A 453 -30.00 5.07 11.66
N ASP A 454 -29.46 6.16 12.17
CA ASP A 454 -30.04 7.50 12.18
C ASP A 454 -29.44 8.30 11.03
N THR A 455 -30.26 8.75 10.09
CA THR A 455 -29.77 9.55 8.96
C THR A 455 -29.66 11.04 9.29
N GLY A 456 -29.94 11.43 10.54
CA GLY A 456 -29.97 12.81 10.98
C GLY A 456 -31.11 13.57 10.29
N ALA A 457 -30.78 14.71 9.70
CA ALA A 457 -31.78 15.52 8.98
C ALA A 457 -32.10 15.00 7.56
N MET A 458 -31.31 14.06 7.03
CA MET A 458 -31.52 13.54 5.67
C MET A 458 -32.81 12.71 5.59
N ASP A 459 -33.71 13.07 4.67
CA ASP A 459 -34.84 12.29 4.19
C ASP A 459 -34.39 11.29 3.12
N PRO A 460 -34.32 9.98 3.41
CA PRO A 460 -33.83 9.00 2.46
C PRO A 460 -34.71 8.87 1.23
N LYS A 461 -34.07 8.69 0.07
CA LYS A 461 -34.69 8.38 -1.23
C LYS A 461 -34.22 7.07 -1.84
N GLY A 462 -32.98 6.67 -1.58
CA GLY A 462 -32.39 5.47 -2.16
C GLY A 462 -31.39 4.78 -1.24
N THR A 463 -31.28 3.46 -1.39
CA THR A 463 -30.25 2.65 -0.75
C THR A 463 -29.71 1.58 -1.70
N ALA A 464 -28.39 1.36 -1.67
CA ALA A 464 -27.73 0.30 -2.40
C ALA A 464 -26.68 -0.40 -1.52
N LEU A 465 -26.51 -1.70 -1.73
CA LEU A 465 -25.43 -2.46 -1.10
C LEU A 465 -24.17 -2.31 -1.94
N ILE A 466 -23.06 -2.11 -1.25
CA ILE A 466 -21.72 -2.04 -1.82
C ILE A 466 -20.81 -3.05 -1.11
N PRO A 467 -19.68 -3.45 -1.73
CA PRO A 467 -18.75 -4.40 -1.11
C PRO A 467 -18.24 -3.96 0.27
N GLY A 468 -17.73 -4.92 1.04
CA GLY A 468 -17.17 -4.66 2.37
C GLY A 468 -18.22 -4.53 3.49
N SER A 469 -19.41 -5.12 3.31
CA SER A 469 -20.54 -4.99 4.25
C SER A 469 -20.94 -3.54 4.47
N LEU A 470 -21.06 -2.78 3.38
CA LEU A 470 -21.43 -1.38 3.39
C LEU A 470 -22.77 -1.17 2.66
N ALA A 471 -23.50 -0.14 3.05
CA ALA A 471 -24.65 0.38 2.31
C ALA A 471 -24.45 1.88 2.05
N VAL A 472 -24.80 2.31 0.84
CA VAL A 472 -24.97 3.73 0.51
C VAL A 472 -26.42 4.12 0.80
N LEU A 473 -26.59 5.28 1.41
CA LEU A 473 -27.87 5.96 1.59
C LEU A 473 -27.79 7.33 0.92
N VAL A 474 -28.82 7.64 0.15
CA VAL A 474 -28.94 8.94 -0.52
C VAL A 474 -30.30 9.59 -0.24
N GLY A 475 -30.35 10.92 -0.17
CA GLY A 475 -31.57 11.64 0.18
C GLY A 475 -31.47 13.16 0.01
N HIS A 476 -32.24 13.89 0.83
CA HIS A 476 -32.22 15.37 0.87
C HIS A 476 -32.42 15.97 2.28
N GLY A 477 -32.06 17.24 2.47
CA GLY A 477 -32.40 18.02 3.68
C GLY A 477 -31.43 17.85 4.86
N GLY A 478 -30.23 17.32 4.61
CA GLY A 478 -29.17 17.06 5.58
C GLY A 478 -27.91 16.62 4.84
N ILE A 479 -27.12 15.70 5.41
CA ILE A 479 -26.00 15.08 4.68
C ILE A 479 -26.59 14.13 3.63
N GLU A 480 -26.60 14.51 2.35
CA GLU A 480 -27.38 13.83 1.31
C GLU A 480 -26.77 12.52 0.79
N TYR A 481 -25.49 12.29 1.04
CA TYR A 481 -24.82 11.02 0.76
C TYR A 481 -24.16 10.48 2.04
N GLN A 482 -24.60 9.33 2.51
CA GLN A 482 -24.08 8.68 3.70
C GLN A 482 -23.72 7.22 3.41
N VAL A 483 -22.65 6.74 4.03
CA VAL A 483 -22.26 5.32 3.95
C VAL A 483 -22.36 4.70 5.34
N VAL A 484 -22.92 3.50 5.40
CA VAL A 484 -23.20 2.79 6.64
C VAL A 484 -22.52 1.42 6.63
N ARG A 485 -21.73 1.13 7.66
CA ARG A 485 -21.17 -0.20 7.95
C ARG A 485 -22.28 -1.10 8.47
N LEU A 486 -22.30 -2.35 8.01
CA LEU A 486 -23.35 -3.34 8.27
C LEU A 486 -22.83 -4.51 9.13
N ASP A 487 -21.81 -4.28 9.94
CA ASP A 487 -21.06 -5.31 10.66
C ASP A 487 -21.92 -6.02 11.72
N ASN A 488 -22.27 -7.29 11.48
CA ASN A 488 -23.04 -8.12 12.41
C ASN A 488 -24.33 -7.45 12.93
N ASP A 489 -25.10 -6.83 12.04
CA ASP A 489 -26.33 -6.08 12.35
C ASP A 489 -26.12 -4.81 13.22
N ASN A 490 -24.86 -4.44 13.52
CA ASN A 490 -24.51 -3.15 14.14
C ASN A 490 -24.26 -2.11 13.05
N LEU A 491 -25.25 -1.25 12.81
CA LEU A 491 -25.17 -0.23 11.78
C LEU A 491 -24.48 1.02 12.31
N GLN A 492 -23.38 1.43 11.64
CA GLN A 492 -22.58 2.60 12.04
C GLN A 492 -22.20 3.44 10.83
N ALA A 493 -22.09 4.76 11.03
CA ALA A 493 -21.62 5.65 9.99
C ALA A 493 -20.20 5.27 9.54
N CYS A 494 -19.95 5.33 8.24
CA CYS A 494 -18.63 5.26 7.66
C CYS A 494 -18.23 6.65 7.17
N GLY A 495 -17.26 7.27 7.84
CA GLY A 495 -16.87 8.66 7.58
C GLY A 495 -17.95 9.69 7.93
N SER A 496 -17.81 10.89 7.39
CA SER A 496 -18.75 12.01 7.64
C SER A 496 -19.93 12.07 6.69
N GLY A 497 -19.93 11.27 5.61
CA GLY A 497 -20.80 11.51 4.46
C GLY A 497 -20.46 12.80 3.71
N VAL A 498 -21.27 13.13 2.71
CA VAL A 498 -21.14 14.32 1.86
C VAL A 498 -22.41 15.16 1.95
N ASP A 499 -22.25 16.41 2.38
CA ASP A 499 -23.24 17.48 2.30
C ASP A 499 -23.03 18.20 0.96
N ALA A 500 -23.82 17.81 -0.03
CA ALA A 500 -23.71 18.26 -1.40
C ALA A 500 -24.69 19.38 -1.74
N ASN A 501 -25.64 19.68 -0.84
CA ASN A 501 -26.68 20.70 -1.02
C ASN A 501 -27.49 20.49 -2.32
N ILE A 502 -27.77 19.22 -2.65
CA ILE A 502 -28.56 18.78 -3.81
C ILE A 502 -29.52 17.68 -3.37
N ASN A 503 -30.63 17.45 -4.07
CA ASN A 503 -31.50 16.32 -3.76
C ASN A 503 -31.07 15.09 -4.57
N ILE A 504 -30.57 14.06 -3.89
CA ILE A 504 -30.19 12.81 -4.54
C ILE A 504 -31.38 11.85 -4.47
N ASN A 505 -31.93 11.49 -5.64
CA ASN A 505 -33.18 10.75 -5.78
C ASN A 505 -32.99 9.23 -5.89
N GLY A 506 -31.78 8.76 -6.19
CA GLY A 506 -31.51 7.34 -6.27
C GLY A 506 -30.04 6.99 -6.34
N VAL A 507 -29.75 5.73 -6.03
CA VAL A 507 -28.42 5.13 -6.11
C VAL A 507 -28.54 3.70 -6.66
N ALA A 508 -27.61 3.31 -7.52
CA ALA A 508 -27.43 1.93 -7.96
C ALA A 508 -25.95 1.59 -7.93
N SER A 509 -25.59 0.42 -7.40
CA SER A 509 -24.21 0.00 -7.27
C SER A 509 -23.93 -1.23 -8.13
N VAL A 510 -22.75 -1.27 -8.72
CA VAL A 510 -22.26 -2.38 -9.55
C VAL A 510 -20.89 -2.82 -9.06
N LYS A 511 -20.59 -4.10 -9.31
CA LYS A 511 -19.27 -4.68 -9.11
C LYS A 511 -18.85 -5.36 -10.41
N GLU A 512 -17.74 -4.94 -10.96
CA GLU A 512 -17.15 -5.46 -12.19
C GLU A 512 -16.40 -6.78 -11.95
N ALA A 513 -16.03 -7.43 -13.04
CA ALA A 513 -15.39 -8.76 -13.04
C ALA A 513 -13.97 -8.72 -12.45
N ASP A 514 -13.28 -7.60 -12.58
CA ASP A 514 -11.95 -7.31 -12.01
C ASP A 514 -12.01 -6.89 -10.53
N ASN A 515 -13.21 -6.77 -9.96
CA ASN A 515 -13.56 -6.30 -8.61
C ASN A 515 -13.58 -4.80 -8.41
N ASP A 516 -13.53 -4.00 -9.47
CA ASP A 516 -13.88 -2.60 -9.37
C ASP A 516 -15.36 -2.46 -8.98
N ALA A 517 -15.65 -1.45 -8.17
CA ALA A 517 -16.98 -1.24 -7.62
C ALA A 517 -17.36 0.23 -7.71
N TYR A 518 -18.54 0.48 -8.26
CA TYR A 518 -19.06 1.81 -8.51
C TYR A 518 -20.45 1.95 -7.94
N SER A 519 -20.81 3.18 -7.60
CA SER A 519 -22.16 3.59 -7.23
C SER A 519 -22.51 4.77 -8.09
N TYR A 520 -23.58 4.62 -8.83
CA TYR A 520 -24.12 5.65 -9.68
C TYR A 520 -25.26 6.33 -8.95
N ILE A 521 -25.17 7.64 -8.81
CA ILE A 521 -26.19 8.45 -8.15
C ILE A 521 -26.89 9.34 -9.17
N ILE A 522 -28.19 9.53 -8.95
CA ILE A 522 -29.03 10.40 -9.77
C ILE A 522 -29.64 11.49 -8.88
N SER A 523 -29.52 12.75 -9.28
CA SER A 523 -30.07 13.91 -8.56
C SER A 523 -31.06 14.72 -9.40
N ASP A 524 -31.66 15.73 -8.78
CA ASP A 524 -32.48 16.73 -9.46
C ASP A 524 -31.72 17.98 -9.94
N SER A 525 -30.39 17.97 -9.83
CA SER A 525 -29.54 19.15 -10.02
C SER A 525 -28.30 18.81 -10.85
N ASP A 526 -28.06 19.63 -11.88
CA ASP A 526 -26.90 19.58 -12.79
C ASP A 526 -25.56 19.45 -12.01
N PRO A 527 -24.67 18.52 -12.39
CA PRO A 527 -24.88 17.40 -13.31
C PRO A 527 -25.75 16.31 -12.68
N GLU A 528 -26.82 15.83 -13.32
CA GLU A 528 -27.75 14.91 -12.64
C GLU A 528 -27.16 13.53 -12.35
N PHE A 529 -26.31 13.01 -13.25
CA PHE A 529 -25.64 11.72 -13.08
C PHE A 529 -24.22 11.92 -12.54
N ARG A 530 -23.89 11.19 -11.46
CA ARG A 530 -22.53 11.21 -10.88
C ARG A 530 -22.08 9.78 -10.60
N ILE A 531 -20.80 9.54 -10.84
CA ILE A 531 -20.13 8.29 -10.52
C ILE A 531 -19.41 8.50 -9.19
N VAL A 532 -19.78 7.69 -8.21
CA VAL A 532 -18.95 7.50 -7.03
C VAL A 532 -18.15 6.24 -7.29
N GLU A 533 -16.87 6.43 -7.55
CA GLU A 533 -15.91 5.35 -7.48
C GLU A 533 -15.84 4.90 -6.03
N GLY A 534 -15.68 3.60 -5.82
CA GLY A 534 -15.21 3.22 -4.52
C GLY A 534 -14.45 1.92 -4.46
N GLY A 535 -14.16 1.58 -3.22
CA GLY A 535 -13.19 0.61 -2.81
C GLY A 535 -13.06 0.61 -1.27
N PRO A 536 -12.67 -0.52 -0.67
CA PRO A 536 -12.16 -1.73 -1.32
C PRO A 536 -13.27 -2.75 -1.60
N GLY A 537 -13.42 -3.11 -2.87
CA GLY A 537 -14.32 -4.10 -3.42
C GLY A 537 -14.05 -5.57 -3.06
N GLY A 538 -13.48 -5.89 -1.90
CA GLY A 538 -13.30 -7.28 -1.47
C GLY A 538 -12.01 -7.96 -1.94
N GLY A 539 -10.97 -7.17 -2.19
CA GLY A 539 -9.63 -7.66 -1.98
C GLY A 539 -8.51 -6.67 -2.21
N TYR A 540 -7.36 -7.02 -1.66
CA TYR A 540 -6.09 -6.34 -1.84
C TYR A 540 -5.68 -6.38 -3.31
N SER A 541 -5.11 -5.28 -3.82
CA SER A 541 -4.46 -5.26 -5.12
C SER A 541 -3.56 -6.48 -5.27
N ASN A 542 -3.58 -7.15 -6.42
CA ASN A 542 -2.74 -8.34 -6.63
C ASN A 542 -1.24 -8.05 -6.51
N GLN A 543 -0.85 -6.78 -6.66
CA GLN A 543 0.53 -6.31 -6.53
C GLN A 543 0.62 -4.86 -6.04
N GLY A 544 1.71 -4.54 -5.36
CA GLY A 544 1.99 -3.20 -4.89
C GLY A 544 3.48 -3.00 -4.62
N ILE A 545 3.95 -1.78 -4.86
CA ILE A 545 5.31 -1.35 -4.58
C ILE A 545 5.27 -0.15 -3.64
N PHE A 546 6.04 -0.26 -2.56
CA PHE A 546 6.34 0.84 -1.67
C PHE A 546 7.81 1.24 -1.82
N GLU A 547 8.09 2.54 -1.95
CA GLU A 547 9.44 3.10 -1.90
C GLU A 547 9.58 4.04 -0.71
N SER A 548 10.59 3.81 0.13
CA SER A 548 10.81 4.63 1.32
C SER A 548 11.21 6.07 0.97
N GLN A 549 11.08 6.95 1.96
CA GLN A 549 11.73 8.26 1.91
C GLN A 549 13.26 8.12 1.86
N THR A 550 13.94 9.23 1.57
CA THR A 550 15.41 9.26 1.61
C THR A 550 15.90 9.46 3.03
N PHE A 551 16.68 8.51 3.53
CA PHE A 551 17.47 8.72 4.73
C PHE A 551 18.86 9.24 4.36
N ASN A 552 19.30 10.31 5.02
CA ASN A 552 20.64 10.88 4.87
C ASN A 552 21.14 11.34 6.25
N PRO A 553 22.11 10.65 6.87
CA PRO A 553 22.63 11.01 8.18
C PRO A 553 23.57 12.23 8.15
N GLY A 554 23.88 12.78 6.97
CA GLY A 554 24.72 13.96 6.80
C GLY A 554 26.21 13.66 6.59
N TYR A 555 26.60 12.39 6.62
CA TYR A 555 27.97 11.91 6.40
C TYR A 555 27.96 10.58 5.64
N GLN A 556 29.12 10.19 5.12
CA GLN A 556 29.30 8.92 4.40
C GLN A 556 29.14 7.74 5.37
N THR A 557 28.46 6.68 4.94
CA THR A 557 28.20 5.47 5.73
C THR A 557 28.51 4.22 4.93
N ALA A 558 28.88 3.16 5.64
CA ALA A 558 28.82 1.80 5.15
C ALA A 558 27.59 1.12 5.77
N ASP A 559 26.61 0.75 4.94
CA ASP A 559 25.43 0.04 5.42
C ASP A 559 25.79 -1.44 5.57
N ASN A 560 25.58 -1.98 6.76
CA ASN A 560 26.06 -3.32 7.14
C ASN A 560 24.99 -4.38 6.87
N ARG A 561 23.75 -4.10 7.27
CA ARG A 561 22.62 -5.03 7.26
C ARG A 561 21.31 -4.26 7.25
N PHE A 562 20.27 -4.89 6.71
CA PHE A 562 18.89 -4.52 7.02
C PHE A 562 18.12 -5.68 7.64
N GLU A 563 17.10 -5.35 8.40
CA GLU A 563 16.13 -6.24 9.02
C GLU A 563 14.72 -5.71 8.74
N ALA A 564 13.79 -6.61 8.44
CA ALA A 564 12.39 -6.26 8.22
C ALA A 564 11.51 -7.29 8.93
N ASN A 565 10.57 -6.81 9.75
CA ASN A 565 9.53 -7.65 10.33
C ASN A 565 8.22 -7.51 9.55
N PHE A 566 7.62 -8.63 9.19
CA PHE A 566 6.44 -8.67 8.33
C PHE A 566 5.54 -9.87 8.64
N SER A 567 4.34 -9.87 8.07
CA SER A 567 3.48 -11.04 7.96
C SER A 567 3.38 -11.41 6.48
N GLN A 568 3.63 -12.68 6.15
CA GLN A 568 3.43 -13.22 4.81
C GLN A 568 2.43 -14.39 4.86
N PRO A 569 1.11 -14.10 4.74
CA PRO A 569 0.10 -15.13 4.65
C PRO A 569 0.27 -16.05 3.43
N SER A 570 -0.34 -17.24 3.46
CA SER A 570 -0.29 -18.20 2.35
C SER A 570 -0.89 -17.61 1.08
N GLY A 571 -0.22 -17.76 -0.07
CA GLY A 571 -0.68 -17.16 -1.32
C GLY A 571 -0.27 -15.70 -1.50
N SER A 572 0.51 -15.12 -0.58
CA SER A 572 1.12 -13.80 -0.73
C SER A 572 2.64 -13.85 -0.77
N THR A 573 3.26 -12.80 -1.32
CA THR A 573 4.71 -12.59 -1.28
C THR A 573 5.05 -11.18 -0.86
N ILE A 574 6.11 -11.06 -0.06
CA ILE A 574 6.74 -9.78 0.25
C ILE A 574 8.24 -9.92 0.01
N GLN A 575 8.80 -8.93 -0.67
CA GLN A 575 10.18 -8.91 -1.11
C GLN A 575 10.75 -7.50 -1.01
N PHE A 576 12.07 -7.40 -0.88
CA PHE A 576 12.77 -6.14 -0.66
C PHE A 576 13.86 -5.91 -1.71
N GLN A 577 14.10 -4.65 -2.04
CA GLN A 577 15.34 -4.18 -2.64
C GLN A 577 15.85 -3.00 -1.83
N VAL A 578 17.15 -2.78 -1.87
CA VAL A 578 17.79 -1.69 -1.14
C VAL A 578 18.64 -0.85 -2.08
N ALA A 579 18.81 0.42 -1.76
CA ALA A 579 19.64 1.36 -2.49
C ALA A 579 20.44 2.22 -1.51
N LEU A 580 21.74 2.34 -1.75
CA LEU A 580 22.61 3.27 -1.05
C LEU A 580 23.42 4.02 -2.09
N ALA A 581 23.36 5.35 -2.08
CA ALA A 581 23.98 6.19 -3.10
C ALA A 581 24.86 7.28 -2.49
N ASN A 582 25.87 7.71 -3.25
CA ASN A 582 26.63 8.92 -2.95
C ASN A 582 25.83 10.18 -3.31
N GLN A 583 26.16 11.29 -2.67
CA GLN A 583 25.63 12.59 -3.08
C GLN A 583 26.15 13.00 -4.46
N VAL A 584 25.30 13.68 -5.22
CA VAL A 584 25.63 14.33 -6.50
C VAL A 584 25.48 15.83 -6.29
N ALA A 585 26.57 16.59 -6.51
CA ALA A 585 26.61 18.04 -6.28
C ALA A 585 26.15 18.48 -4.86
N GLY A 586 26.48 17.68 -3.83
CA GLY A 586 26.16 17.99 -2.43
C GLY A 586 24.73 17.68 -1.99
N SER A 587 23.95 16.99 -2.82
CA SER A 587 22.59 16.54 -2.50
C SER A 587 22.40 15.07 -2.83
N CYS A 588 21.45 14.41 -2.18
CA CYS A 588 21.07 13.05 -2.55
C CYS A 588 20.53 13.00 -3.98
N PRO A 589 20.83 11.95 -4.76
CA PRO A 589 20.41 11.88 -6.16
C PRO A 589 18.89 11.78 -6.27
N GLY A 590 18.32 12.31 -7.36
CA GLY A 590 16.88 12.20 -7.63
C GLY A 590 16.43 10.81 -8.06
N THR A 591 17.36 9.94 -8.45
CA THR A 591 17.11 8.55 -8.89
C THR A 591 18.08 7.59 -8.21
N TYR A 592 17.59 6.40 -7.90
CA TYR A 592 18.32 5.35 -7.17
C TYR A 592 18.32 4.05 -7.98
N THR A 593 19.43 3.30 -7.93
CA THR A 593 19.43 1.91 -8.38
C THR A 593 19.15 1.01 -7.19
N PHE A 594 17.99 0.37 -7.21
CA PHE A 594 17.59 -0.62 -6.21
C PHE A 594 18.14 -1.99 -6.62
N VAL A 595 18.75 -2.71 -5.68
CA VAL A 595 19.34 -4.02 -5.93
C VAL A 595 18.83 -5.06 -4.94
N GLY A 596 18.73 -6.31 -5.43
CA GLY A 596 18.43 -7.49 -4.63
C GLY A 596 19.68 -8.21 -4.11
N GLN A 597 19.50 -9.47 -3.71
CA GLN A 597 20.52 -10.26 -3.01
C GLN A 597 21.81 -10.51 -3.80
N ASP A 598 21.74 -10.52 -5.13
CA ASP A 598 22.89 -10.71 -6.00
C ASP A 598 23.52 -9.39 -6.50
N GLY A 599 23.04 -8.24 -5.99
CA GLY A 599 23.50 -6.92 -6.43
C GLY A 599 22.93 -6.47 -7.78
N THR A 600 21.92 -7.16 -8.33
CA THR A 600 21.23 -6.74 -9.56
C THR A 600 19.86 -6.15 -9.26
N SER A 601 19.34 -5.32 -10.18
CA SER A 601 18.00 -4.73 -10.07
C SER A 601 16.87 -5.70 -10.45
N SER A 602 17.20 -6.88 -11.00
CA SER A 602 16.23 -7.90 -11.39
C SER A 602 15.88 -8.88 -10.27
N THR A 603 16.68 -8.93 -9.20
CA THR A 603 16.43 -9.82 -8.05
C THR A 603 15.94 -9.06 -6.83
N TRP A 604 15.45 -9.81 -5.85
CA TRP A 604 14.90 -9.29 -4.61
C TRP A 604 15.40 -10.11 -3.41
N PHE A 605 15.18 -9.57 -2.21
CA PHE A 605 15.38 -10.24 -0.93
C PHE A 605 14.03 -10.71 -0.34
N PRO A 606 13.92 -11.95 0.16
CA PRO A 606 14.74 -13.09 -0.23
C PRO A 606 14.57 -13.42 -1.73
N LEU A 607 15.57 -14.10 -2.32
CA LEU A 607 15.48 -14.60 -3.71
C LEU A 607 14.29 -15.52 -3.94
N THR A 608 13.87 -16.25 -2.91
CA THR A 608 12.68 -17.10 -2.93
C THR A 608 11.85 -16.80 -1.69
N PRO A 609 10.69 -16.13 -1.83
CA PRO A 609 9.75 -15.92 -0.74
C PRO A 609 9.34 -17.25 -0.13
N THR A 610 9.36 -17.35 1.20
CA THR A 610 8.96 -18.56 1.93
C THR A 610 7.71 -18.23 2.75
N PRO A 611 6.54 -18.82 2.44
CA PRO A 611 5.30 -18.55 3.17
C PRO A 611 5.47 -18.80 4.68
N GLY A 612 4.88 -17.93 5.51
CA GLY A 612 4.96 -18.03 6.98
C GLY A 612 6.25 -17.46 7.60
N LEU A 613 7.15 -16.87 6.80
CA LEU A 613 8.28 -16.09 7.32
C LEU A 613 7.76 -14.79 7.94
N THR A 614 8.24 -14.45 9.14
CA THR A 614 7.80 -13.25 9.89
C THR A 614 8.87 -12.18 10.04
N SER A 615 10.12 -12.50 9.69
CA SER A 615 11.20 -11.53 9.65
C SER A 615 12.28 -11.96 8.66
N TYR A 616 13.02 -10.99 8.13
CA TYR A 616 14.15 -11.24 7.25
C TYR A 616 15.29 -10.30 7.58
N SER A 617 16.50 -10.84 7.72
CA SER A 617 17.68 -10.07 8.12
C SER A 617 18.92 -10.56 7.37
N THR A 618 19.57 -9.67 6.63
CA THR A 618 20.64 -10.01 5.67
C THR A 618 21.70 -8.91 5.58
N PRO A 619 22.96 -9.22 5.17
CA PRO A 619 23.92 -8.18 4.84
C PRO A 619 23.43 -7.27 3.71
N PHE A 620 23.76 -5.99 3.81
CA PHE A 620 23.53 -5.02 2.73
C PHE A 620 24.53 -5.29 1.58
N PRO A 621 24.13 -5.25 0.30
CA PRO A 621 25.07 -5.49 -0.78
C PRO A 621 26.23 -4.49 -0.75
N PHE A 622 27.43 -5.01 -0.96
CA PHE A 622 28.65 -4.25 -0.81
C PHE A 622 29.31 -4.04 -2.18
N GLY A 623 29.75 -2.81 -2.46
CA GLY A 623 30.31 -2.43 -3.76
C GLY A 623 29.45 -1.44 -4.54
N THR A 624 29.72 -1.33 -5.84
CA THR A 624 29.06 -0.40 -6.76
C THR A 624 28.29 -1.21 -7.81
N TYR A 625 26.98 -0.95 -7.94
CA TYR A 625 26.10 -1.71 -8.83
C TYR A 625 25.26 -0.76 -9.70
N GLY A 626 25.67 -0.53 -10.94
CA GLY A 626 25.00 0.43 -11.81
C GLY A 626 25.18 1.89 -11.38
N ALA A 627 24.42 2.80 -12.00
CA ALA A 627 24.46 4.21 -11.66
C ALA A 627 23.73 4.48 -10.34
N ASN A 628 24.23 5.38 -9.48
CA ASN A 628 23.57 5.74 -8.22
C ASN A 628 23.34 4.57 -7.24
N TYR A 629 24.22 3.56 -7.24
CA TYR A 629 24.41 2.64 -6.12
C TYR A 629 25.89 2.53 -5.76
N SER A 630 26.23 2.73 -4.49
CA SER A 630 27.54 2.50 -3.91
C SER A 630 27.38 2.26 -2.43
N ASN A 631 27.88 1.14 -1.94
CA ASN A 631 28.12 0.89 -0.53
C ASN A 631 29.63 0.74 -0.31
N PRO A 632 30.30 1.69 0.37
CA PRO A 632 29.78 2.84 1.11
C PRO A 632 29.12 3.95 0.28
N GLY A 633 28.15 4.64 0.88
CA GLY A 633 27.37 5.74 0.30
C GLY A 633 26.94 6.73 1.39
N GLN A 634 25.80 7.41 1.22
CA GLN A 634 25.27 8.35 2.23
C GLN A 634 23.75 8.43 2.20
N CYS A 635 23.15 8.33 1.02
CA CYS A 635 21.71 8.47 0.86
C CYS A 635 21.09 7.10 0.64
N PHE A 636 20.25 6.67 1.58
CA PHE A 636 19.65 5.34 1.57
C PHE A 636 18.15 5.41 1.23
N ARG A 637 17.67 4.37 0.53
CA ARG A 637 16.25 4.03 0.35
C ARG A 637 16.06 2.52 0.30
N TYR A 638 14.87 2.03 0.65
CA TYR A 638 14.43 0.68 0.32
C TYR A 638 13.15 0.68 -0.51
N LYS A 639 12.92 -0.46 -1.15
CA LYS A 639 11.74 -0.76 -1.94
C LYS A 639 11.16 -2.07 -1.47
N VAL A 640 9.85 -2.12 -1.31
CA VAL A 640 9.09 -3.31 -0.92
C VAL A 640 8.19 -3.67 -2.09
N ASN A 641 8.26 -4.91 -2.55
CA ASN A 641 7.34 -5.48 -3.52
C ASN A 641 6.43 -6.47 -2.79
N MET A 642 5.13 -6.28 -2.96
CA MET A 642 4.08 -7.02 -2.29
C MET A 642 3.18 -7.61 -3.37
N SER A 643 2.77 -8.87 -3.22
CA SER A 643 1.77 -9.46 -4.10
C SER A 643 0.91 -10.47 -3.38
N THR A 644 -0.28 -10.73 -3.92
CA THR A 644 -1.18 -11.77 -3.42
C THR A 644 -1.93 -12.45 -4.55
N THR A 645 -2.13 -13.76 -4.43
CA THR A 645 -3.05 -14.56 -5.25
C THR A 645 -4.39 -14.81 -4.56
N ASP A 646 -4.48 -14.51 -3.26
CA ASP A 646 -5.74 -14.48 -2.51
C ASP A 646 -6.02 -13.04 -2.14
N THR A 647 -6.95 -12.43 -2.87
CA THR A 647 -7.30 -11.02 -2.72
C THR A 647 -7.88 -10.73 -1.32
N ASN A 648 -8.26 -11.74 -0.52
CA ASN A 648 -8.67 -11.55 0.89
C ASN A 648 -7.50 -11.45 1.88
N GLN A 649 -6.26 -11.68 1.44
CA GLN A 649 -5.06 -11.67 2.28
C GLN A 649 -4.00 -10.73 1.70
N THR A 650 -3.39 -9.91 2.56
CA THR A 650 -2.26 -9.05 2.21
C THR A 650 -1.03 -9.49 2.99
N PRO A 651 0.17 -9.44 2.39
CA PRO A 651 1.35 -9.32 3.21
C PRO A 651 1.31 -7.99 3.97
N VAL A 652 1.98 -7.92 5.12
CA VAL A 652 2.03 -6.73 5.97
C VAL A 652 3.48 -6.46 6.34
N LEU A 653 4.01 -5.27 6.08
CA LEU A 653 5.30 -4.84 6.64
C LEU A 653 5.05 -4.03 7.91
N TYR A 654 5.66 -4.44 9.02
CA TYR A 654 5.53 -3.76 10.31
C TYR A 654 6.65 -2.76 10.56
N ASP A 655 7.88 -3.13 10.20
CA ASP A 655 9.04 -2.27 10.36
C ASP A 655 10.15 -2.59 9.35
N PHE A 656 11.01 -1.60 9.14
CA PHE A 656 12.24 -1.76 8.38
C PHE A 656 13.39 -1.05 9.11
N THR A 657 14.43 -1.80 9.44
CA THR A 657 15.60 -1.35 10.19
C THR A 657 16.87 -1.52 9.37
N ILE A 658 17.68 -0.47 9.26
CA ILE A 658 19.04 -0.53 8.68
C ILE A 658 20.05 -0.30 9.77
N ASN A 659 21.10 -1.12 9.78
CA ASN A 659 22.28 -0.84 10.56
C ASN A 659 23.42 -0.34 9.65
N TYR A 660 23.97 0.82 9.99
CA TYR A 660 25.04 1.45 9.22
C TYR A 660 26.16 1.92 10.14
N SER A 661 27.34 2.18 9.57
CA SER A 661 28.50 2.70 10.28
C SER A 661 29.07 3.94 9.57
N PRO A 662 29.35 5.04 10.28
CA PRO A 662 30.03 6.23 9.72
C PRO A 662 31.39 5.91 9.11
#